data_AF-A0A523XIM8-F1
#
_entry.id   AF-A0A523XIM8-F1
#
_cell.length_a   1.000
_cell.length_b   1.000
_cell.length_c   1.000
_cell.angle_alpha   90.00
_cell.angle_beta   90.00
_cell.angle_gamma   90.00
#
_symmetry.space_group_name_H-M   'P 1'
#
loop_
_entity.id
_entity.type
_entity.pdbx_description
1 polymer ?
#
loop_
_entity_poly.entity_id
_entity_poly.type
_entity_poly.pdbx_seq_one_letter_code
_entity_poly.pdbx_strand_id
1 'polypeptide(L)'
;MKKNLDFLCKNRYYLRKNREVFMNRLILTLFLALLLLISCQKGDKEIFTGERGGDIIIGTINEPTTLNPIYPPLGKSIGVENLLFLSLHGRNSEGKIVPQLAYSWEYSEDFKSITYYLRKDVQWSDGKPVTAEDVKFTLDLIKNPDVGSPLAASVRFIDSAKVINPYKICFYFTRVYADELIDSGITPLPMHILKFVKDMRNAAFNTSPVGNGPYTLEKWERGKSMELVANDKYYKGRPPLDNVVFWFAPGEEELAVELLEGNVDIVTDVTPSLYERIKEKKDINLIIKPGHTYTYIGWNLEKPLFKEKKMRLALTYAINRENLVENVLLNLADVANGPIPPTSWAYDDELTTISYSPEEAAKLLDDMGWELHERTNIRRKDRIPLRFILITNKENPIRVAIANFIVSELTKIGVTVVTEFLDTQTFINRLVSRDFDAFILGWSIKERFDPTIVWNSDPEKGKFNLVSYRNSEVDAMIERGLLTLDRRETKKIWAAFQKIIAEDIPNTFLFYPQEISAANRRVNGINKNDTRFILAGLEHYWIPTSLRKTIDLAFLKAELEEEIEPETPVVNPEDLLEKRATEEAAGEGTPGLGEKDEGELTAEPTPEETTEVVKEPEPEIPPTLPELKKFVLPEYPEAAKLVSAEGSVFVQVLIGVDGKVKRAVIVKSFGNPVCDAAALTAAKATEWIPGTKDGKPAEMIMTYPIRFPPK
;
A
#
# COMPACT_ATOMS: atom_id res chain seq x y z
N MET A 1 13.57 -0.68 -100.68
CA MET A 1 14.44 -0.76 -99.47
C MET A 1 14.12 0.26 -98.37
N LYS A 2 13.81 1.54 -98.66
CA LYS A 2 13.55 2.56 -97.61
C LYS A 2 12.34 2.31 -96.69
N LYS A 3 11.25 1.68 -97.17
CA LYS A 3 10.05 1.42 -96.32
C LYS A 3 10.22 0.29 -95.28
N ASN A 4 11.19 -0.62 -95.44
CA ASN A 4 11.41 -1.71 -94.49
C ASN A 4 12.36 -1.33 -93.34
N LEU A 5 13.18 -0.27 -93.50
CA LEU A 5 14.11 0.18 -92.47
C LEU A 5 13.41 0.98 -91.35
N ASP A 6 12.42 1.81 -91.71
CA ASP A 6 11.62 2.59 -90.75
C ASP A 6 10.74 1.72 -89.84
N PHE A 7 10.24 0.60 -90.37
CA PHE A 7 9.45 -0.36 -89.58
C PHE A 7 10.32 -1.07 -88.53
N LEU A 8 11.55 -1.45 -88.88
CA LEU A 8 12.49 -2.11 -87.97
C LEU A 8 13.05 -1.15 -86.89
N CYS A 9 13.25 0.13 -87.21
CA CYS A 9 13.68 1.13 -86.23
C CYS A 9 12.58 1.50 -85.22
N LYS A 10 11.32 1.66 -85.66
CA LYS A 10 10.19 1.90 -84.75
C LYS A 10 9.93 0.72 -83.81
N ASN A 11 10.08 -0.52 -84.28
CA ASN A 11 9.87 -1.70 -83.46
C ASN A 11 10.97 -1.88 -82.39
N ARG A 12 12.24 -1.57 -82.72
CA ARG A 12 13.33 -1.58 -81.71
C ARG A 12 13.16 -0.51 -80.64
N TYR A 13 12.66 0.67 -80.99
CA TYR A 13 12.40 1.74 -80.02
C TYR A 13 11.23 1.39 -79.08
N TYR A 14 10.15 0.81 -79.62
CA TYR A 14 9.00 0.34 -78.83
C TYR A 14 9.37 -0.81 -77.87
N LEU A 15 10.18 -1.77 -78.33
CA LEU A 15 10.64 -2.88 -77.49
C LEU A 15 11.58 -2.41 -76.38
N ARG A 16 12.43 -1.40 -76.62
CA ARG A 16 13.35 -0.86 -75.59
C ARG A 16 12.60 -0.07 -74.52
N LYS A 17 11.63 0.77 -74.90
CA LYS A 17 10.80 1.54 -73.97
C LYS A 17 9.91 0.64 -73.11
N ASN A 18 9.31 -0.40 -73.69
CA ASN A 18 8.52 -1.37 -72.92
C ASN A 18 9.39 -2.20 -71.96
N ARG A 19 10.65 -2.48 -72.32
CA ARG A 19 11.57 -3.22 -71.46
C ARG A 19 12.05 -2.39 -70.26
N GLU A 20 12.27 -1.09 -70.44
CA GLU A 20 12.56 -0.16 -69.34
C GLU A 20 11.36 0.06 -68.41
N VAL A 21 10.16 0.21 -68.97
CA VAL A 21 8.92 0.32 -68.16
C VAL A 21 8.65 -0.99 -67.40
N PHE A 22 8.90 -2.15 -68.02
CA PHE A 22 8.76 -3.44 -67.37
C PHE A 22 9.81 -3.67 -66.28
N MET A 23 11.08 -3.32 -66.53
CA MET A 23 12.15 -3.37 -65.52
C MET A 23 11.89 -2.43 -64.35
N ASN A 24 11.46 -1.19 -64.60
CA ASN A 24 11.15 -0.24 -63.53
C ASN A 24 9.94 -0.68 -62.70
N ARG A 25 8.92 -1.28 -63.35
CA ARG A 25 7.81 -1.90 -62.61
C ARG A 25 8.30 -3.08 -61.78
N LEU A 26 9.12 -3.98 -62.33
CA LEU A 26 9.64 -5.15 -61.61
C LEU A 26 10.52 -4.75 -60.41
N ILE A 27 11.39 -3.74 -60.57
CA ILE A 27 12.21 -3.18 -59.49
C ILE A 27 11.32 -2.54 -58.42
N LEU A 28 10.29 -1.78 -58.81
CA LEU A 28 9.35 -1.18 -57.87
C LEU A 28 8.55 -2.25 -57.11
N THR A 29 8.12 -3.33 -57.77
CA THR A 29 7.41 -4.44 -57.13
C THR A 29 8.32 -5.22 -56.18
N LEU A 30 9.58 -5.45 -56.55
CA LEU A 30 10.58 -6.09 -55.68
C LEU A 30 10.93 -5.20 -54.48
N PHE A 31 11.02 -3.89 -54.67
CA PHE A 31 11.26 -2.93 -53.59
C PHE A 31 10.06 -2.82 -52.64
N LEU A 32 8.82 -2.83 -53.15
CA LEU A 32 7.61 -2.92 -52.33
C LEU A 32 7.51 -4.25 -51.59
N ALA A 33 7.88 -5.37 -52.23
CA ALA A 33 7.91 -6.68 -51.59
C ALA A 33 8.98 -6.76 -50.48
N LEU A 34 10.14 -6.13 -50.67
CA LEU A 34 11.18 -6.02 -49.66
C LEU A 34 10.73 -5.12 -48.48
N LEU A 35 10.05 -4.00 -48.76
CA LEU A 35 9.44 -3.15 -47.73
C LEU A 35 8.34 -3.87 -46.94
N LEU A 36 7.54 -4.72 -47.61
CA LEU A 36 6.53 -5.56 -46.95
C LEU A 36 7.16 -6.67 -46.09
N LEU A 37 8.31 -7.22 -46.51
CA LEU A 37 9.06 -8.21 -45.71
C LEU A 37 9.73 -7.57 -44.49
N ILE A 38 10.26 -6.35 -44.61
CA ILE A 38 10.80 -5.57 -43.48
C ILE A 38 9.67 -5.13 -42.52
N SER A 39 8.47 -4.84 -43.04
CA SER A 39 7.30 -4.49 -42.23
C SER A 39 6.61 -5.70 -41.56
N CYS A 40 6.97 -6.94 -41.94
CA CYS A 40 6.40 -8.16 -41.37
C CYS A 40 7.31 -8.86 -40.35
N GLN A 41 8.49 -8.31 -40.03
CA GLN A 41 9.06 -8.57 -38.73
C GLN A 41 8.15 -7.87 -37.71
N LYS A 42 7.22 -8.65 -37.12
CA LYS A 42 6.81 -8.41 -35.74
C LYS A 42 8.10 -8.41 -34.92
N GLY A 43 8.76 -7.25 -34.83
CA GLY A 43 9.75 -7.03 -33.81
C GLY A 43 9.00 -7.24 -32.51
N ASP A 44 9.34 -8.29 -31.78
CA ASP A 44 9.06 -8.35 -30.36
C ASP A 44 9.54 -7.01 -29.81
N LYS A 45 8.60 -6.14 -29.43
CA LYS A 45 8.94 -4.90 -28.77
C LYS A 45 9.69 -5.33 -27.52
N GLU A 46 11.01 -5.14 -27.50
CA GLU A 46 11.77 -5.34 -26.27
C GLU A 46 11.21 -4.40 -25.21
N ILE A 47 10.43 -4.97 -24.28
CA ILE A 47 9.82 -4.26 -23.16
C ILE A 47 10.91 -3.79 -22.18
N PHE A 48 12.02 -4.56 -22.11
CA PHE A 48 13.18 -4.25 -21.30
C PHE A 48 14.29 -3.67 -22.16
N THR A 49 14.88 -2.59 -21.67
CA THR A 49 16.05 -1.95 -22.26
C THR A 49 17.28 -2.29 -21.44
N GLY A 50 18.45 -2.39 -22.08
CA GLY A 50 19.73 -2.54 -21.40
C GLY A 50 20.44 -3.86 -21.71
N GLU A 51 21.71 -3.93 -21.35
CA GLU A 51 22.52 -5.12 -21.54
C GLU A 51 22.06 -6.24 -20.61
N ARG A 52 21.82 -7.43 -21.16
CA ARG A 52 21.44 -8.61 -20.39
C ARG A 52 22.63 -9.20 -19.63
N GLY A 53 22.33 -9.79 -18.50
CA GLY A 53 23.24 -10.52 -17.65
C GLY A 53 23.72 -9.77 -16.40
N GLY A 54 24.41 -10.50 -15.55
CA GLY A 54 25.00 -9.99 -14.32
C GLY A 54 24.03 -9.94 -13.14
N ASP A 55 24.58 -9.58 -12.00
CA ASP A 55 23.92 -9.69 -10.69
C ASP A 55 23.72 -8.29 -10.09
N ILE A 56 22.65 -8.13 -9.33
CA ILE A 56 22.44 -6.95 -8.48
C ILE A 56 22.37 -7.37 -7.02
N ILE A 57 23.07 -6.65 -6.15
CA ILE A 57 23.04 -6.90 -4.70
C ILE A 57 22.24 -5.82 -3.98
N ILE A 58 21.19 -6.26 -3.30
CA ILE A 58 20.32 -5.44 -2.47
C ILE A 58 20.69 -5.70 -1.01
N GLY A 59 21.29 -4.72 -0.35
CA GLY A 59 21.59 -4.78 1.07
C GLY A 59 20.41 -4.29 1.91
N THR A 60 20.05 -5.05 2.94
CA THR A 60 19.03 -4.66 3.91
C THR A 60 19.28 -5.35 5.25
N ILE A 61 18.88 -4.72 6.35
CA ILE A 61 18.87 -5.35 7.68
C ILE A 61 17.55 -6.10 7.96
N ASN A 62 16.57 -6.00 7.05
CA ASN A 62 15.23 -6.53 7.22
C ASN A 62 15.06 -7.83 6.42
N GLU A 63 15.11 -8.98 7.10
CA GLU A 63 14.79 -10.28 6.51
C GLU A 63 13.27 -10.58 6.60
N PRO A 64 12.59 -10.99 5.51
CA PRO A 64 11.19 -11.39 5.58
C PRO A 64 11.02 -12.71 6.35
N THR A 65 9.94 -12.85 7.13
CA THR A 65 9.65 -14.12 7.82
C THR A 65 9.00 -15.15 6.89
N THR A 66 8.27 -14.70 5.88
CA THR A 66 7.57 -15.51 4.89
C THR A 66 7.57 -14.82 3.53
N LEU A 67 7.49 -15.61 2.47
CA LEU A 67 7.29 -15.13 1.09
C LEU A 67 5.86 -15.37 0.59
N ASN A 68 4.93 -15.78 1.45
CA ASN A 68 3.57 -16.08 1.04
C ASN A 68 2.70 -14.81 1.01
N PRO A 69 2.16 -14.39 -0.16
CA PRO A 69 1.37 -13.16 -0.30
C PRO A 69 0.15 -13.04 0.64
N ILE A 70 -0.40 -14.15 1.15
CA ILE A 70 -1.57 -14.10 2.05
C ILE A 70 -1.21 -13.79 3.51
N TYR A 71 0.09 -13.74 3.84
CA TYR A 71 0.61 -13.42 5.17
C TYR A 71 1.57 -12.22 5.09
N PRO A 72 1.06 -11.01 4.81
CA PRO A 72 1.90 -9.82 4.75
C PRO A 72 2.62 -9.59 6.09
N PRO A 73 3.87 -9.12 6.09
CA PRO A 73 4.62 -8.86 7.33
C PRO A 73 3.94 -7.76 8.15
N LEU A 74 4.03 -7.86 9.48
CA LEU A 74 3.57 -6.82 10.40
C LEU A 74 4.50 -5.59 10.42
N GLY A 75 5.72 -5.74 9.90
CA GLY A 75 6.74 -4.69 9.79
C GLY A 75 6.91 -4.17 8.36
N LYS A 76 8.09 -3.58 8.10
CA LYS A 76 8.44 -3.06 6.78
C LYS A 76 8.63 -4.23 5.79
N SER A 77 7.87 -4.24 4.69
CA SER A 77 8.12 -5.15 3.58
C SER A 77 9.26 -4.61 2.72
N ILE A 78 10.18 -5.49 2.33
CA ILE A 78 11.21 -5.20 1.32
C ILE A 78 10.73 -5.50 -0.11
N GLY A 79 9.45 -5.84 -0.30
CA GLY A 79 8.80 -5.95 -1.61
C GLY A 79 9.20 -7.15 -2.46
N VAL A 80 9.83 -8.18 -1.88
CA VAL A 80 10.25 -9.40 -2.58
C VAL A 80 9.08 -10.12 -3.22
N GLU A 81 7.90 -10.10 -2.59
CA GLU A 81 6.70 -10.75 -3.11
C GLU A 81 6.28 -10.19 -4.49
N ASN A 82 6.55 -8.91 -4.74
CA ASN A 82 6.28 -8.27 -6.04
C ASN A 82 7.21 -8.76 -7.17
N LEU A 83 8.37 -9.33 -6.81
CA LEU A 83 9.31 -9.94 -7.75
C LEU A 83 8.93 -11.40 -8.06
N LEU A 84 8.30 -12.07 -7.10
CA LEU A 84 7.93 -13.49 -7.19
C LEU A 84 6.52 -13.72 -7.75
N PHE A 85 5.60 -12.77 -7.54
CA PHE A 85 4.19 -12.96 -7.85
C PHE A 85 3.56 -11.81 -8.63
N LEU A 86 2.55 -12.15 -9.42
CA LEU A 86 1.66 -11.23 -10.11
C LEU A 86 0.33 -11.15 -9.39
N SER A 87 -0.19 -9.94 -9.23
CA SER A 87 -1.58 -9.69 -8.84
C SER A 87 -2.48 -9.58 -10.06
N LEU A 88 -3.80 -9.65 -9.87
CA LEU A 88 -4.77 -9.38 -10.94
C LEU A 88 -4.50 -8.04 -11.63
N HIS A 89 -4.18 -7.01 -10.86
CA HIS A 89 -3.66 -5.74 -11.34
C HIS A 89 -2.53 -5.24 -10.46
N GLY A 90 -1.60 -4.51 -11.07
CA GLY A 90 -0.49 -3.85 -10.41
C GLY A 90 -0.69 -2.34 -10.34
N ARG A 91 0.40 -1.64 -10.08
CA ARG A 91 0.46 -0.18 -10.16
C ARG A 91 1.60 0.26 -11.05
N ASN A 92 1.37 1.32 -11.83
CA ASN A 92 2.42 1.96 -12.59
C ASN A 92 3.25 2.92 -11.70
N SER A 93 4.23 3.58 -12.31
CA SER A 93 5.12 4.54 -11.63
C SER A 93 4.41 5.76 -11.04
N GLU A 94 3.15 6.03 -11.40
CA GLU A 94 2.33 7.10 -10.84
C GLU A 94 1.38 6.60 -9.73
N GLY A 95 1.48 5.32 -9.35
CA GLY A 95 0.61 4.69 -8.36
C GLY A 95 -0.79 4.30 -8.88
N LYS A 96 -1.08 4.52 -10.18
CA LYS A 96 -2.37 4.16 -10.79
C LYS A 96 -2.48 2.66 -11.01
N ILE A 97 -3.66 2.11 -10.76
CA ILE A 97 -3.97 0.71 -11.00
C ILE A 97 -3.90 0.42 -12.50
N VAL A 98 -3.15 -0.62 -12.87
CA VAL A 98 -2.95 -1.05 -14.25
C VAL A 98 -3.03 -2.58 -14.38
N PRO A 99 -3.44 -3.10 -15.54
CA PRO A 99 -3.42 -4.54 -15.83
C PRO A 99 -2.09 -5.22 -15.49
N GLN A 100 -2.18 -6.45 -14.95
CA GLN A 100 -1.04 -7.32 -14.66
C GLN A 100 -1.38 -8.75 -15.06
N LEU A 101 -1.78 -9.65 -14.14
CA LEU A 101 -2.24 -11.00 -14.50
C LEU A 101 -3.55 -10.94 -15.30
N ALA A 102 -4.48 -10.06 -14.89
CA ALA A 102 -5.61 -9.71 -15.73
C ALA A 102 -5.15 -8.68 -16.76
N TYR A 103 -5.52 -8.87 -18.03
CA TYR A 103 -5.27 -7.88 -19.07
C TYR A 103 -6.36 -6.79 -19.12
N SER A 104 -7.54 -7.07 -18.54
CA SER A 104 -8.65 -6.13 -18.39
C SER A 104 -9.64 -6.60 -17.31
N TRP A 105 -10.56 -5.71 -16.93
CA TRP A 105 -11.71 -6.03 -16.09
C TRP A 105 -12.92 -5.19 -16.48
N GLU A 106 -14.11 -5.63 -16.05
CA GLU A 106 -15.38 -4.97 -16.38
C GLU A 106 -16.30 -4.95 -15.17
N TYR A 107 -16.86 -3.77 -14.87
CA TYR A 107 -17.90 -3.64 -13.85
C TYR A 107 -19.27 -3.98 -14.42
N SER A 108 -20.14 -4.60 -13.62
CA SER A 108 -21.58 -4.62 -13.95
C SER A 108 -22.17 -3.22 -13.91
N GLU A 109 -23.30 -3.03 -14.60
CA GLU A 109 -24.01 -1.75 -14.69
C GLU A 109 -24.49 -1.24 -13.32
N ASP A 110 -24.77 -2.16 -12.38
CA ASP A 110 -25.14 -1.85 -11.00
C ASP A 110 -23.92 -1.73 -10.05
N PHE A 111 -22.70 -1.89 -10.58
CA PHE A 111 -21.44 -1.91 -9.86
C PHE A 111 -21.31 -2.98 -8.76
N LYS A 112 -22.21 -3.97 -8.69
CA LYS A 112 -22.15 -5.04 -7.67
C LYS A 112 -21.23 -6.20 -8.04
N SER A 113 -20.60 -6.17 -9.22
CA SER A 113 -19.65 -7.20 -9.64
C SER A 113 -18.55 -6.65 -10.54
N ILE A 114 -17.38 -7.30 -10.48
CA ILE A 114 -16.24 -7.06 -11.34
C ILE A 114 -15.86 -8.38 -12.01
N THR A 115 -15.83 -8.39 -13.33
CA THR A 115 -15.37 -9.52 -14.13
C THR A 115 -13.95 -9.26 -14.61
N TYR A 116 -13.01 -10.13 -14.26
CA TYR A 116 -11.63 -10.08 -14.73
C TYR A 116 -11.40 -11.02 -15.90
N TYR A 117 -10.58 -10.56 -16.86
CA TYR A 117 -10.13 -11.33 -18.00
C TYR A 117 -8.62 -11.59 -17.88
N LEU A 118 -8.25 -12.86 -17.73
CA LEU A 118 -6.89 -13.28 -17.42
C LEU A 118 -6.08 -13.53 -18.69
N ARG A 119 -4.78 -13.26 -18.59
CA ARG A 119 -3.81 -13.59 -19.61
C ARG A 119 -3.69 -15.11 -19.79
N LYS A 120 -3.53 -15.55 -21.04
CA LYS A 120 -3.35 -16.97 -21.40
C LYS A 120 -1.89 -17.40 -21.50
N ASP A 121 -0.99 -16.43 -21.53
CA ASP A 121 0.46 -16.59 -21.69
C ASP A 121 1.22 -16.53 -20.34
N VAL A 122 0.52 -16.44 -19.22
CA VAL A 122 1.13 -16.45 -17.88
C VAL A 122 1.21 -17.88 -17.36
N GLN A 123 2.40 -18.25 -16.90
CA GLN A 123 2.69 -19.56 -16.30
C GLN A 123 3.34 -19.36 -14.93
N TRP A 124 3.10 -20.32 -14.04
CA TRP A 124 3.91 -20.55 -12.86
C TRP A 124 5.33 -20.95 -13.28
N SER A 125 6.32 -20.76 -12.39
CA SER A 125 7.71 -21.11 -12.66
C SER A 125 7.91 -22.61 -12.98
N ASP A 126 7.04 -23.47 -12.42
CA ASP A 126 6.97 -24.90 -12.73
C ASP A 126 6.36 -25.25 -14.11
N GLY A 127 5.94 -24.24 -14.87
CA GLY A 127 5.41 -24.36 -16.24
C GLY A 127 3.91 -24.60 -16.34
N LYS A 128 3.17 -24.70 -15.22
CA LYS A 128 1.70 -24.79 -15.30
C LYS A 128 1.08 -23.43 -15.60
N PRO A 129 -0.03 -23.38 -16.37
CA PRO A 129 -0.73 -22.12 -16.63
C PRO A 129 -1.32 -21.56 -15.34
N VAL A 130 -1.34 -20.23 -15.21
CA VAL A 130 -2.09 -19.53 -14.16
C VAL A 130 -3.54 -19.36 -14.63
N THR A 131 -4.50 -19.72 -13.79
CA THR A 131 -5.92 -19.75 -14.15
C THR A 131 -6.81 -19.04 -13.14
N ALA A 132 -8.07 -18.85 -13.51
CA ALA A 132 -9.12 -18.32 -12.64
C ALA A 132 -9.35 -19.19 -11.39
N GLU A 133 -9.06 -20.48 -11.44
CA GLU A 133 -9.16 -21.36 -10.27
C GLU A 133 -8.12 -21.01 -9.21
N ASP A 134 -6.90 -20.61 -9.60
CA ASP A 134 -5.86 -20.17 -8.66
C ASP A 134 -6.28 -18.89 -7.92
N VAL A 135 -6.93 -17.97 -8.64
CA VAL A 135 -7.47 -16.72 -8.08
C VAL A 135 -8.59 -17.03 -7.09
N LYS A 136 -9.56 -17.86 -7.48
CA LYS A 136 -10.67 -18.25 -6.61
C LYS A 136 -10.16 -18.99 -5.36
N PHE A 137 -9.28 -19.97 -5.54
CA PHE A 137 -8.67 -20.73 -4.45
C PHE A 137 -8.00 -19.81 -3.44
N THR A 138 -7.29 -18.78 -3.91
CA THR A 138 -6.61 -17.84 -3.03
C THR A 138 -7.56 -16.94 -2.27
N LEU A 139 -8.63 -16.45 -2.92
CA LEU A 139 -9.69 -15.70 -2.23
C LEU A 139 -10.32 -16.56 -1.13
N ASP A 140 -10.62 -17.83 -1.43
CA ASP A 140 -11.21 -18.75 -0.47
C ASP A 140 -10.28 -18.99 0.73
N LEU A 141 -8.96 -19.11 0.50
CA LEU A 141 -7.95 -19.18 1.58
C LEU A 141 -7.93 -17.92 2.45
N ILE A 142 -7.94 -16.73 1.82
CA ILE A 142 -7.92 -15.46 2.55
C ILE A 142 -9.17 -15.33 3.45
N LYS A 143 -10.33 -15.76 2.95
CA LYS A 143 -11.61 -15.71 3.69
C LYS A 143 -11.74 -16.79 4.76
N ASN A 144 -10.94 -17.86 4.70
CA ASN A 144 -11.04 -18.95 5.67
C ASN A 144 -10.45 -18.53 7.03
N PRO A 145 -11.26 -18.50 8.12
CA PRO A 145 -10.77 -18.13 9.44
C PRO A 145 -9.66 -19.06 9.97
N ASP A 146 -9.65 -20.34 9.59
CA ASP A 146 -8.63 -21.31 10.01
C ASP A 146 -7.26 -21.03 9.39
N VAL A 147 -7.23 -20.36 8.24
CA VAL A 147 -5.98 -19.90 7.59
C VAL A 147 -5.43 -18.68 8.33
N GLY A 148 -6.29 -17.88 8.97
CA GLY A 148 -5.92 -16.72 9.77
C GLY A 148 -5.14 -15.66 8.97
N SER A 149 -5.53 -15.42 7.72
CA SER A 149 -4.88 -14.40 6.87
C SER A 149 -5.22 -12.98 7.37
N PRO A 150 -4.23 -12.10 7.58
CA PRO A 150 -4.47 -10.69 7.86
C PRO A 150 -5.25 -9.96 6.75
N LEU A 151 -5.27 -10.48 5.52
CA LEU A 151 -5.98 -9.89 4.39
C LEU A 151 -7.49 -10.09 4.43
N ALA A 152 -8.02 -10.93 5.33
CA ALA A 152 -9.45 -11.17 5.49
C ALA A 152 -10.25 -9.86 5.68
N ALA A 153 -9.68 -8.90 6.42
CA ALA A 153 -10.29 -7.60 6.65
C ALA A 153 -10.43 -6.76 5.36
N SER A 154 -9.48 -6.88 4.43
CA SER A 154 -9.49 -6.18 3.15
C SER A 154 -10.56 -6.73 2.21
N VAL A 155 -10.77 -8.06 2.20
CA VAL A 155 -11.73 -8.72 1.30
C VAL A 155 -13.12 -8.89 1.90
N ARG A 156 -13.40 -8.29 3.06
CA ARG A 156 -14.65 -8.50 3.82
C ARG A 156 -15.94 -8.18 3.06
N PHE A 157 -15.87 -7.31 2.06
CA PHE A 157 -17.03 -6.93 1.24
C PHE A 157 -17.18 -7.75 -0.04
N ILE A 158 -16.21 -8.62 -0.35
CA ILE A 158 -16.30 -9.59 -1.44
C ILE A 158 -17.17 -10.74 -0.96
N ASP A 159 -18.37 -10.86 -1.50
CA ASP A 159 -19.30 -11.94 -1.17
C ASP A 159 -18.78 -13.28 -1.70
N SER A 160 -18.52 -13.35 -3.01
CA SER A 160 -18.13 -14.58 -3.69
C SER A 160 -17.36 -14.30 -4.97
N ALA A 161 -16.69 -15.33 -5.49
CA ALA A 161 -16.12 -15.30 -6.84
C ALA A 161 -16.54 -16.56 -7.62
N LYS A 162 -16.95 -16.36 -8.86
CA LYS A 162 -17.38 -17.41 -9.79
C LYS A 162 -16.40 -17.52 -10.94
N VAL A 163 -15.79 -18.69 -11.08
CA VAL A 163 -15.01 -19.05 -12.28
C VAL A 163 -15.99 -19.28 -13.42
N ILE A 164 -15.87 -18.49 -14.48
CA ILE A 164 -16.69 -18.62 -15.69
C ILE A 164 -16.01 -19.57 -16.68
N ASN A 165 -14.70 -19.45 -16.83
CA ASN A 165 -13.83 -20.36 -17.55
C ASN A 165 -12.37 -20.18 -17.05
N PRO A 166 -11.38 -20.95 -17.53
CA PRO A 166 -10.00 -20.89 -17.00
C PRO A 166 -9.34 -19.51 -17.03
N TYR A 167 -9.82 -18.57 -17.85
CA TYR A 167 -9.25 -17.23 -17.99
C TYR A 167 -10.28 -16.12 -17.75
N LYS A 168 -11.39 -16.43 -17.06
CA LYS A 168 -12.44 -15.46 -16.76
C LYS A 168 -13.07 -15.75 -15.39
N ILE A 169 -13.05 -14.77 -14.50
CA ILE A 169 -13.59 -14.85 -13.14
C ILE A 169 -14.41 -13.61 -12.83
N CYS A 170 -15.55 -13.78 -12.15
CA CYS A 170 -16.41 -12.69 -11.72
C CYS A 170 -16.50 -12.66 -10.19
N PHE A 171 -16.18 -11.50 -9.60
CA PHE A 171 -16.30 -11.20 -8.19
C PHE A 171 -17.64 -10.51 -7.94
N TYR A 172 -18.33 -10.90 -6.88
CA TYR A 172 -19.58 -10.29 -6.40
C TYR A 172 -19.34 -9.61 -5.07
N PHE A 173 -19.91 -8.42 -4.89
CA PHE A 173 -19.73 -7.62 -3.68
C PHE A 173 -21.04 -7.50 -2.90
N THR A 174 -20.93 -7.48 -1.57
CA THR A 174 -22.06 -7.31 -0.66
C THR A 174 -22.68 -5.92 -0.72
N ARG A 175 -21.96 -4.93 -1.26
CA ARG A 175 -22.37 -3.54 -1.43
C ARG A 175 -21.53 -2.88 -2.52
N VAL A 176 -22.00 -1.74 -3.03
CA VAL A 176 -21.21 -0.88 -3.92
C VAL A 176 -20.33 0.04 -3.09
N TYR A 177 -19.03 0.10 -3.38
CA TYR A 177 -18.09 0.98 -2.67
C TYR A 177 -16.90 1.42 -3.55
N ALA A 178 -16.15 2.43 -3.12
CA ALA A 178 -15.14 3.07 -3.96
C ALA A 178 -13.97 2.13 -4.33
N ASP A 179 -13.58 1.27 -3.39
CA ASP A 179 -12.32 0.49 -3.43
C ASP A 179 -12.47 -0.95 -3.92
N GLU A 180 -13.62 -1.32 -4.51
CA GLU A 180 -13.89 -2.67 -5.00
C GLU A 180 -12.75 -3.24 -5.85
N LEU A 181 -12.22 -2.44 -6.78
CA LEU A 181 -11.10 -2.86 -7.62
C LEU A 181 -9.86 -3.16 -6.79
N ILE A 182 -9.49 -2.26 -5.88
CA ILE A 182 -8.30 -2.43 -5.04
C ILE A 182 -8.42 -3.74 -4.24
N ASP A 183 -9.58 -3.99 -3.67
CA ASP A 183 -9.84 -5.17 -2.82
C ASP A 183 -9.89 -6.48 -3.61
N SER A 184 -10.40 -6.46 -4.84
CA SER A 184 -10.41 -7.64 -5.71
C SER A 184 -9.09 -7.84 -6.46
N GLY A 185 -8.03 -7.08 -6.14
CA GLY A 185 -6.67 -7.21 -6.68
C GLY A 185 -5.88 -8.42 -6.20
N ILE A 186 -6.50 -9.60 -6.15
CA ILE A 186 -5.94 -10.83 -5.57
C ILE A 186 -4.61 -11.21 -6.25
N THR A 187 -3.60 -11.52 -5.44
CA THR A 187 -2.37 -12.21 -5.85
C THR A 187 -2.61 -13.72 -5.77
N PRO A 188 -2.87 -14.44 -6.87
CA PRO A 188 -3.11 -15.87 -6.79
C PRO A 188 -1.89 -16.63 -6.21
N LEU A 189 -2.19 -17.75 -5.58
CA LEU A 189 -1.28 -18.80 -5.19
C LEU A 189 -1.52 -20.06 -6.05
N PRO A 190 -0.51 -20.92 -6.27
CA PRO A 190 -0.65 -22.10 -7.11
C PRO A 190 -1.54 -23.16 -6.45
N MET A 191 -2.81 -23.22 -6.88
CA MET A 191 -3.80 -24.15 -6.32
C MET A 191 -3.32 -25.61 -6.46
N HIS A 192 -2.63 -25.92 -7.56
CA HIS A 192 -2.14 -27.28 -7.82
C HIS A 192 -1.07 -27.77 -6.83
N ILE A 193 -0.43 -26.86 -6.08
CA ILE A 193 0.51 -27.18 -5.00
C ILE A 193 -0.21 -27.15 -3.65
N LEU A 194 -1.03 -26.12 -3.42
CA LEU A 194 -1.48 -25.77 -2.08
C LEU A 194 -2.81 -26.38 -1.66
N LYS A 195 -3.63 -26.90 -2.59
CA LYS A 195 -4.98 -27.41 -2.27
C LYS A 195 -5.03 -28.56 -1.25
N PHE A 196 -3.91 -29.24 -1.01
CA PHE A 196 -3.81 -30.34 -0.05
C PHE A 196 -3.05 -29.96 1.23
N VAL A 197 -2.59 -28.72 1.34
CA VAL A 197 -1.90 -28.21 2.53
C VAL A 197 -2.94 -27.88 3.60
N LYS A 198 -2.84 -28.55 4.75
CA LYS A 198 -3.77 -28.34 5.87
C LYS A 198 -3.34 -27.15 6.74
N ASP A 199 -2.05 -27.04 7.02
CA ASP A 199 -1.48 -25.95 7.80
C ASP A 199 -0.76 -24.97 6.87
N MET A 200 -1.51 -23.97 6.42
CA MET A 200 -0.98 -22.92 5.54
C MET A 200 0.05 -22.03 6.23
N ARG A 201 -0.01 -21.88 7.55
CA ARG A 201 0.88 -21.00 8.31
C ARG A 201 2.30 -21.54 8.42
N ASN A 202 2.43 -22.87 8.43
CA ASN A 202 3.72 -23.56 8.48
C ASN A 202 4.07 -24.29 7.17
N ALA A 203 3.40 -23.96 6.07
CA ALA A 203 3.64 -24.60 4.78
C ALA A 203 5.07 -24.33 4.27
N ALA A 204 5.72 -25.35 3.68
CA ALA A 204 7.03 -25.18 3.02
C ALA A 204 7.02 -24.12 1.91
N PHE A 205 5.85 -23.87 1.30
CA PHE A 205 5.63 -22.78 0.36
C PHE A 205 6.00 -21.41 0.91
N ASN A 206 5.89 -21.21 2.23
CA ASN A 206 6.19 -19.93 2.90
C ASN A 206 7.68 -19.56 2.82
N THR A 207 8.56 -20.51 2.51
CA THR A 207 10.00 -20.30 2.32
C THR A 207 10.54 -20.80 0.98
N SER A 208 9.73 -21.55 0.21
CA SER A 208 10.06 -22.02 -1.13
C SER A 208 8.84 -21.89 -2.06
N PRO A 209 8.45 -20.65 -2.41
CA PRO A 209 7.27 -20.42 -3.25
C PRO A 209 7.52 -20.74 -4.72
N VAL A 210 6.50 -21.33 -5.35
CA VAL A 210 6.36 -21.35 -6.81
C VAL A 210 5.56 -20.11 -7.23
N GLY A 211 6.25 -19.16 -7.86
CA GLY A 211 5.72 -17.87 -8.29
C GLY A 211 5.45 -17.79 -9.79
N ASN A 212 4.99 -16.62 -10.25
CA ASN A 212 4.71 -16.30 -11.65
C ASN A 212 5.22 -14.90 -12.05
N GLY A 213 6.06 -14.29 -11.20
CA GLY A 213 6.64 -12.97 -11.37
C GLY A 213 7.89 -12.93 -12.27
N PRO A 214 8.54 -11.74 -12.37
CA PRO A 214 9.75 -11.54 -13.15
C PRO A 214 10.97 -12.37 -12.68
N TYR A 215 11.00 -12.74 -11.40
CA TYR A 215 12.08 -13.55 -10.82
C TYR A 215 11.49 -14.76 -10.07
N THR A 216 12.32 -15.79 -9.89
CA THR A 216 11.99 -16.98 -9.10
C THR A 216 13.00 -17.17 -7.99
N LEU A 217 12.57 -17.69 -6.84
CA LEU A 217 13.47 -18.01 -5.75
C LEU A 217 14.38 -19.19 -6.16
N GLU A 218 15.68 -18.97 -6.14
CA GLU A 218 16.69 -20.03 -6.30
C GLU A 218 17.09 -20.57 -4.93
N LYS A 219 17.40 -19.67 -3.99
CA LYS A 219 17.90 -20.05 -2.67
C LYS A 219 17.54 -19.03 -1.61
N TRP A 220 17.29 -19.50 -0.38
CA TRP A 220 17.17 -18.65 0.80
C TRP A 220 17.99 -19.25 1.95
N GLU A 221 19.10 -18.59 2.28
CA GLU A 221 19.90 -18.86 3.47
C GLU A 221 19.48 -17.91 4.59
N ARG A 222 18.75 -18.42 5.58
CA ARG A 222 18.24 -17.63 6.72
C ARG A 222 19.36 -16.87 7.43
N GLY A 223 19.11 -15.60 7.73
CA GLY A 223 20.07 -14.69 8.37
C GLY A 223 21.26 -14.28 7.49
N LYS A 224 21.32 -14.69 6.21
CA LYS A 224 22.46 -14.44 5.32
C LYS A 224 22.06 -13.80 4.00
N SER A 225 21.35 -14.54 3.16
CA SER A 225 21.00 -14.08 1.82
C SER A 225 19.79 -14.77 1.23
N MET A 226 19.21 -14.14 0.22
CA MET A 226 18.17 -14.71 -0.63
C MET A 226 18.48 -14.39 -2.10
N GLU A 227 18.58 -15.44 -2.90
CA GLU A 227 18.99 -15.38 -4.30
C GLU A 227 17.76 -15.65 -5.17
N LEU A 228 17.45 -14.69 -6.06
CA LEU A 228 16.42 -14.81 -7.07
C LEU A 228 17.07 -14.87 -8.46
N VAL A 229 16.57 -15.74 -9.32
CA VAL A 229 17.02 -15.88 -10.72
C VAL A 229 15.94 -15.36 -11.66
N ALA A 230 16.36 -14.79 -12.79
CA ALA A 230 15.44 -14.27 -13.80
C ALA A 230 14.50 -15.36 -14.33
N ASN A 231 13.20 -15.06 -14.40
CA ASN A 231 12.22 -15.97 -14.95
C ASN A 231 12.19 -15.86 -16.49
N ASP A 232 12.82 -16.82 -17.18
CA ASP A 232 12.83 -16.90 -18.64
C ASP A 232 11.41 -17.04 -19.25
N LYS A 233 10.43 -17.51 -18.45
CA LYS A 233 9.03 -17.68 -18.87
C LYS A 233 8.15 -16.49 -18.49
N TYR A 234 8.72 -15.38 -18.02
CA TYR A 234 7.93 -14.22 -17.64
C TYR A 234 7.18 -13.64 -18.86
N TYR A 235 5.88 -13.34 -18.71
CA TYR A 235 5.02 -12.98 -19.85
C TYR A 235 5.41 -11.67 -20.56
N LYS A 236 6.19 -10.79 -19.91
CA LYS A 236 6.75 -9.57 -20.52
C LYS A 236 8.11 -9.80 -21.19
N GLY A 237 8.61 -11.03 -21.19
CA GLY A 237 9.98 -11.38 -21.55
C GLY A 237 10.87 -11.48 -20.31
N ARG A 238 12.06 -12.05 -20.50
CA ARG A 238 13.06 -12.19 -19.45
C ARG A 238 13.60 -10.82 -19.00
N PRO A 239 13.67 -10.51 -17.69
CA PRO A 239 14.36 -9.32 -17.19
C PRO A 239 15.85 -9.25 -17.60
N PRO A 240 16.47 -8.05 -17.62
CA PRO A 240 17.87 -7.90 -18.02
C PRO A 240 18.87 -8.62 -17.10
N LEU A 241 18.76 -8.43 -15.79
CA LEU A 241 19.67 -9.02 -14.79
C LEU A 241 19.43 -10.53 -14.66
N ASP A 242 20.51 -11.31 -14.49
CA ASP A 242 20.42 -12.76 -14.28
C ASP A 242 19.98 -13.08 -12.85
N ASN A 243 20.59 -12.41 -11.88
CA ASN A 243 20.35 -12.66 -10.46
C ASN A 243 20.05 -11.38 -9.69
N VAL A 244 19.18 -11.51 -8.69
CA VAL A 244 18.89 -10.50 -7.68
C VAL A 244 19.18 -11.11 -6.33
N VAL A 245 20.20 -10.60 -5.66
CA VAL A 245 20.63 -11.10 -4.35
C VAL A 245 20.21 -10.10 -3.28
N PHE A 246 19.35 -10.53 -2.38
CA PHE A 246 19.13 -9.83 -1.11
C PHE A 246 20.17 -10.31 -0.12
N TRP A 247 21.05 -9.42 0.34
CA TRP A 247 21.98 -9.67 1.43
C TRP A 247 21.42 -9.08 2.72
N PHE A 248 21.30 -9.91 3.75
CA PHE A 248 20.79 -9.53 5.06
C PHE A 248 21.96 -9.11 5.94
N ALA A 249 22.22 -7.80 5.98
CA ALA A 249 23.33 -7.25 6.74
C ALA A 249 23.12 -7.44 8.25
N PRO A 250 24.17 -7.80 9.02
CA PRO A 250 24.08 -7.99 10.47
C PRO A 250 23.80 -6.68 11.21
N GLY A 251 24.14 -5.54 10.60
CA GLY A 251 23.89 -4.22 11.16
C GLY A 251 24.07 -3.11 10.14
N GLU A 252 23.69 -1.90 10.53
CA GLU A 252 23.76 -0.71 9.66
C GLU A 252 25.19 -0.30 9.31
N GLU A 253 26.15 -0.53 10.23
CA GLU A 253 27.56 -0.17 10.01
C GLU A 253 28.15 -0.96 8.84
N GLU A 254 27.96 -2.27 8.86
CA GLU A 254 28.42 -3.19 7.82
C GLU A 254 27.74 -2.90 6.48
N LEU A 255 26.42 -2.68 6.52
CA LEU A 255 25.66 -2.28 5.33
C LEU A 255 26.21 -1.01 4.68
N ALA A 256 26.67 -0.05 5.48
CA ALA A 256 27.27 1.19 5.00
C ALA A 256 28.63 0.97 4.35
N VAL A 257 29.49 0.15 4.97
CA VAL A 257 30.82 -0.20 4.46
C VAL A 257 30.67 -0.86 3.10
N GLU A 258 29.87 -1.93 3.01
CA GLU A 258 29.67 -2.69 1.77
C GLU A 258 29.05 -1.86 0.64
N LEU A 259 28.17 -0.90 0.96
CA LEU A 259 27.67 0.07 -0.02
C LEU A 259 28.77 1.01 -0.52
N LEU A 260 29.63 1.50 0.37
CA LEU A 260 30.72 2.43 0.05
C LEU A 260 31.85 1.77 -0.75
N GLU A 261 32.13 0.48 -0.50
CA GLU A 261 33.05 -0.33 -1.30
C GLU A 261 32.43 -0.75 -2.65
N GLY A 262 31.11 -0.59 -2.77
CA GLY A 262 30.34 -0.91 -3.97
C GLY A 262 30.17 -2.41 -4.17
N ASN A 263 30.15 -3.18 -3.08
CA ASN A 263 29.77 -4.59 -3.03
C ASN A 263 28.23 -4.70 -2.97
N VAL A 264 27.56 -3.73 -2.34
CA VAL A 264 26.10 -3.54 -2.40
C VAL A 264 25.73 -2.51 -3.47
N ASP A 265 24.73 -2.84 -4.30
CA ASP A 265 24.21 -1.98 -5.35
C ASP A 265 23.07 -1.08 -4.89
N ILE A 266 22.16 -1.62 -4.09
CA ILE A 266 20.98 -0.91 -3.61
C ILE A 266 20.84 -1.14 -2.11
N VAL A 267 20.64 -0.06 -1.36
CA VAL A 267 20.12 -0.11 0.01
C VAL A 267 18.73 0.47 0.00
N THR A 268 17.74 -0.32 0.42
CA THR A 268 16.34 0.11 0.36
C THR A 268 15.95 1.05 1.49
N ASP A 269 16.64 0.96 2.63
CA ASP A 269 16.27 1.59 3.89
C ASP A 269 17.45 2.38 4.47
N VAL A 270 17.64 3.61 4.01
CA VAL A 270 18.70 4.49 4.51
C VAL A 270 18.18 5.25 5.74
N THR A 271 18.83 5.06 6.88
CA THR A 271 18.57 5.81 8.12
C THR A 271 19.25 7.19 8.07
N PRO A 272 18.89 8.13 8.97
CA PRO A 272 19.57 9.42 9.03
C PRO A 272 21.09 9.33 9.23
N SER A 273 21.56 8.41 10.08
CA SER A 273 22.99 8.16 10.30
C SER A 273 23.68 7.68 9.03
N LEU A 274 23.09 6.71 8.32
CA LEU A 274 23.64 6.24 7.06
C LEU A 274 23.62 7.33 5.99
N TYR A 275 22.52 8.10 5.90
CA TYR A 275 22.39 9.23 4.98
C TYR A 275 23.56 10.21 5.11
N GLU A 276 23.91 10.63 6.32
CA GLU A 276 25.04 11.55 6.56
C GLU A 276 26.36 11.03 6.02
N ARG A 277 26.61 9.73 6.16
CA ARG A 277 27.85 9.10 5.70
C ARG A 277 27.95 9.05 4.17
N ILE A 278 26.81 8.92 3.48
CA ILE A 278 26.77 8.67 2.05
C ILE A 278 26.32 9.87 1.19
N LYS A 279 25.74 10.93 1.79
CA LYS A 279 25.14 12.05 1.04
C LYS A 279 26.09 12.81 0.12
N GLU A 280 27.38 12.83 0.43
CA GLU A 280 28.41 13.52 -0.37
C GLU A 280 29.13 12.57 -1.36
N LYS A 281 28.77 11.29 -1.38
CA LYS A 281 29.48 10.28 -2.19
C LYS A 281 29.04 10.36 -3.65
N LYS A 282 30.03 10.57 -4.52
CA LYS A 282 29.82 10.73 -5.97
C LYS A 282 29.46 9.44 -6.70
N ASP A 283 29.56 8.27 -6.09
CA ASP A 283 29.18 7.02 -6.77
C ASP A 283 27.82 6.50 -6.32
N ILE A 284 27.14 7.25 -5.44
CA ILE A 284 25.84 6.90 -4.88
C ILE A 284 24.78 7.90 -5.36
N ASN A 285 23.63 7.37 -5.75
CA ASN A 285 22.41 8.10 -5.98
C ASN A 285 21.48 7.91 -4.78
N LEU A 286 21.24 8.99 -4.05
CA LEU A 286 20.18 9.02 -3.04
C LEU A 286 18.84 9.30 -3.71
N ILE A 287 17.84 8.52 -3.33
CA ILE A 287 16.46 8.63 -3.79
C ILE A 287 15.62 8.87 -2.54
N ILE A 288 15.15 10.09 -2.37
CA ILE A 288 14.36 10.55 -1.22
C ILE A 288 12.95 10.82 -1.73
N LYS A 289 11.96 10.17 -1.13
CA LYS A 289 10.55 10.33 -1.46
C LYS A 289 9.75 10.55 -0.18
N PRO A 290 8.64 11.32 -0.23
CA PRO A 290 7.70 11.37 0.87
C PRO A 290 7.23 9.95 1.27
N GLY A 291 7.29 9.63 2.57
CA GLY A 291 6.85 8.33 3.07
C GLY A 291 5.33 8.23 3.21
N HIS A 292 4.87 6.99 3.37
CA HIS A 292 3.46 6.66 3.62
C HIS A 292 3.16 6.35 5.09
N THR A 293 4.06 6.72 6.00
CA THR A 293 3.94 6.40 7.41
C THR A 293 3.90 7.66 8.28
N TYR A 294 3.46 7.50 9.52
CA TYR A 294 3.64 8.51 10.56
C TYR A 294 4.16 7.84 11.82
N THR A 295 5.03 8.52 12.55
CA THR A 295 5.50 8.10 13.88
C THR A 295 4.78 8.91 14.95
N TYR A 296 4.36 8.25 16.03
CA TYR A 296 3.56 8.86 17.08
C TYR A 296 3.86 8.28 18.46
N ILE A 297 3.50 9.04 19.49
CA ILE A 297 3.35 8.53 20.86
C ILE A 297 1.88 8.17 21.06
N GLY A 298 1.61 6.92 21.40
CA GLY A 298 0.27 6.48 21.81
C GLY A 298 0.09 6.59 23.32
N TRP A 299 -0.97 7.26 23.76
CA TRP A 299 -1.31 7.44 25.18
C TRP A 299 -2.40 6.45 25.58
N ASN A 300 -2.17 5.60 26.58
CA ASN A 300 -3.23 4.68 27.02
C ASN A 300 -4.34 5.46 27.74
N LEU A 301 -5.50 5.65 27.08
CA LEU A 301 -6.57 6.51 27.59
C LEU A 301 -7.36 5.89 28.75
N GLU A 302 -7.15 4.60 29.03
CA GLU A 302 -7.69 3.94 30.23
C GLU A 302 -6.83 4.23 31.48
N LYS A 303 -5.60 4.74 31.32
CA LYS A 303 -4.78 5.17 32.45
C LYS A 303 -5.28 6.52 32.97
N PRO A 304 -5.43 6.68 34.31
CA PRO A 304 -5.89 7.93 34.90
C PRO A 304 -5.10 9.16 34.44
N LEU A 305 -3.79 9.01 34.22
CA LEU A 305 -2.92 10.09 33.81
C LEU A 305 -3.31 10.68 32.45
N PHE A 306 -3.67 9.84 31.48
CA PHE A 306 -3.91 10.26 30.10
C PHE A 306 -5.38 10.37 29.75
N LYS A 307 -6.30 10.15 30.70
CA LYS A 307 -7.74 10.24 30.46
C LYS A 307 -8.16 11.65 30.05
N GLU A 308 -7.60 12.67 30.71
CA GLU A 308 -7.87 14.08 30.41
C GLU A 308 -7.08 14.59 29.20
N LYS A 309 -7.78 15.20 28.23
CA LYS A 309 -7.17 15.85 27.05
C LYS A 309 -6.11 16.89 27.44
N LYS A 310 -6.31 17.62 28.55
CA LYS A 310 -5.36 18.63 29.02
C LYS A 310 -3.98 18.05 29.34
N MET A 311 -3.90 16.83 29.89
CA MET A 311 -2.61 16.16 30.10
C MET A 311 -1.90 15.90 28.76
N ARG A 312 -2.61 15.31 27.80
CA ARG A 312 -2.05 14.94 26.49
C ARG A 312 -1.62 16.19 25.70
N LEU A 313 -2.39 17.28 25.81
CA LEU A 313 -2.06 18.57 25.24
C LEU A 313 -0.79 19.16 25.88
N ALA A 314 -0.68 19.16 27.22
CA ALA A 314 0.51 19.64 27.91
C ALA A 314 1.77 18.86 27.52
N LEU A 315 1.69 17.53 27.44
CA LEU A 315 2.79 16.69 26.99
C LEU A 315 3.17 16.95 25.53
N THR A 316 2.20 17.23 24.67
CA THR A 316 2.45 17.59 23.26
C THR A 316 3.13 18.95 23.13
N TYR A 317 2.66 19.96 23.87
CA TYR A 317 3.30 21.28 23.91
C TYR A 317 4.76 21.23 24.36
N ALA A 318 5.09 20.30 25.26
CA ALA A 318 6.43 20.17 25.82
C ALA A 318 7.43 19.46 24.90
N ILE A 319 7.00 18.84 23.79
CA ILE A 319 7.88 18.13 22.86
C ILE A 319 8.17 19.01 21.66
N ASN A 320 9.42 19.45 21.49
CA ASN A 320 9.84 20.21 20.33
C ASN A 320 10.00 19.31 19.10
N ARG A 321 8.91 19.14 18.34
CA ARG A 321 8.84 18.24 17.17
C ARG A 321 9.67 18.76 16.00
N GLU A 322 9.78 20.07 15.85
CA GLU A 322 10.66 20.72 14.86
C GLU A 322 12.13 20.40 15.15
N ASN A 323 12.57 20.56 16.41
CA ASN A 323 13.92 20.22 16.85
C ASN A 323 14.21 18.71 16.74
N LEU A 324 13.21 17.86 16.97
CA LEU A 324 13.32 16.42 16.73
C LEU A 324 13.62 16.13 15.25
N VAL A 325 12.86 16.74 14.33
CA VAL A 325 13.05 16.58 12.89
C VAL A 325 14.41 17.10 12.45
N GLU A 326 14.82 18.27 12.93
CA GLU A 326 16.09 18.90 12.55
C GLU A 326 17.30 18.10 13.07
N ASN A 327 17.33 17.80 14.37
CA ASN A 327 18.57 17.35 15.03
C ASN A 327 18.65 15.84 15.23
N VAL A 328 17.53 15.12 15.23
CA VAL A 328 17.52 13.64 15.34
C VAL A 328 17.31 13.00 13.97
N LEU A 329 16.46 13.59 13.12
CA LEU A 329 16.12 13.05 11.81
C LEU A 329 16.81 13.77 10.65
N LEU A 330 17.60 14.82 10.91
CA LEU A 330 18.42 15.52 9.92
C LEU A 330 17.61 16.10 8.77
N ASN A 331 16.41 16.59 9.07
CA ASN A 331 15.42 17.09 8.10
C ASN A 331 14.93 16.04 7.10
N LEU A 332 15.06 14.74 7.41
CA LEU A 332 14.57 13.63 6.59
C LEU A 332 13.15 13.19 6.99
N ALA A 333 12.35 14.14 7.48
CA ALA A 333 10.96 13.95 7.87
C ALA A 333 10.25 15.30 7.88
N ASP A 334 8.93 15.27 7.83
CA ASP A 334 8.06 16.44 8.05
C ASP A 334 7.34 16.32 9.39
N VAL A 335 7.08 17.43 10.10
CA VAL A 335 6.31 17.40 11.36
C VAL A 335 4.89 16.88 11.09
N ALA A 336 4.43 15.94 11.92
CA ALA A 336 3.11 15.35 11.76
C ALA A 336 2.06 16.05 12.62
N ASN A 337 0.93 16.39 12.01
CA ASN A 337 -0.21 17.01 12.68
C ASN A 337 -1.43 16.08 12.79
N GLY A 338 -1.38 14.89 12.19
CA GLY A 338 -2.50 13.99 12.18
C GLY A 338 -2.15 12.56 11.77
N PRO A 339 -3.17 11.69 11.67
CA PRO A 339 -3.01 10.27 11.40
C PRO A 339 -2.91 9.94 9.90
N ILE A 340 -2.77 10.93 9.02
CA ILE A 340 -2.70 10.73 7.57
C ILE A 340 -1.50 11.54 7.05
N PRO A 341 -0.53 10.91 6.35
CA PRO A 341 0.60 11.62 5.78
C PRO A 341 0.19 12.37 4.49
N PRO A 342 0.95 13.41 4.08
CA PRO A 342 0.70 14.20 2.87
C PRO A 342 0.64 13.40 1.56
N THR A 343 1.24 12.21 1.55
CA THR A 343 1.21 11.28 0.40
C THR A 343 -0.16 10.65 0.15
N SER A 344 -1.05 10.69 1.14
CA SER A 344 -2.40 10.15 0.99
C SER A 344 -3.34 11.17 0.35
N TRP A 345 -4.17 10.71 -0.59
CA TRP A 345 -5.26 11.50 -1.16
C TRP A 345 -6.27 12.00 -0.13
N ALA A 346 -6.35 11.33 1.03
CA ALA A 346 -7.23 11.66 2.15
C ALA A 346 -6.66 12.72 3.10
N TYR A 347 -5.42 13.16 2.88
CA TYR A 347 -4.74 14.14 3.73
C TYR A 347 -5.47 15.50 3.75
N ASP A 348 -5.48 16.11 4.94
CA ASP A 348 -5.94 17.47 5.18
C ASP A 348 -4.75 18.36 5.55
N ASP A 349 -4.49 19.37 4.73
CA ASP A 349 -3.40 20.34 4.92
C ASP A 349 -3.78 21.53 5.80
N GLU A 350 -5.04 21.62 6.24
CA GLU A 350 -5.54 22.68 7.11
C GLU A 350 -5.53 22.34 8.61
N LEU A 351 -4.94 21.20 9.00
CA LEU A 351 -4.84 20.80 10.40
C LEU A 351 -3.98 21.79 11.21
N THR A 352 -4.51 22.21 12.37
CA THR A 352 -3.80 23.13 13.26
C THR A 352 -2.60 22.44 13.92
N THR A 353 -1.42 23.01 13.74
CA THR A 353 -0.20 22.56 14.41
C THR A 353 -0.22 22.96 15.89
N ILE A 354 -0.01 21.99 16.79
CA ILE A 354 0.28 22.28 18.21
C ILE A 354 1.77 22.66 18.33
N SER A 355 2.08 23.95 18.23
CA SER A 355 3.47 24.44 18.29
C SER A 355 4.10 24.16 19.66
N TYR A 356 5.41 23.89 19.68
CA TYR A 356 6.18 23.75 20.91
C TYR A 356 6.06 24.99 21.82
N SER A 357 5.63 24.77 23.07
CA SER A 357 5.60 25.79 24.12
C SER A 357 5.69 25.12 25.50
N PRO A 358 6.90 24.99 26.07
CA PRO A 358 7.07 24.43 27.41
C PRO A 358 6.40 25.31 28.49
N GLU A 359 6.20 26.60 28.24
CA GLU A 359 5.48 27.51 29.13
C GLU A 359 3.98 27.18 29.20
N GLU A 360 3.30 26.99 28.06
CA GLU A 360 1.90 26.58 28.06
C GLU A 360 1.73 25.16 28.60
N ALA A 361 2.68 24.26 28.34
CA ALA A 361 2.71 22.95 28.98
C ALA A 361 2.78 23.04 30.51
N ALA A 362 3.71 23.86 31.03
CA ALA A 362 3.89 24.07 32.46
C ALA A 362 2.62 24.63 33.10
N LYS A 363 2.01 25.65 32.47
CA LYS A 363 0.78 26.28 32.92
C LYS A 363 -0.41 25.31 32.95
N LEU A 364 -0.59 24.50 31.90
CA LEU A 364 -1.65 23.48 31.88
C LEU A 364 -1.48 22.46 33.01
N LEU A 365 -0.23 22.09 33.33
CA LEU A 365 0.07 21.21 34.44
C LEU A 365 -0.21 21.86 35.80
N ASP A 366 0.14 23.14 35.98
CA ASP A 366 -0.19 23.92 37.17
C ASP A 366 -1.72 24.02 37.37
N ASP A 367 -2.47 24.34 36.32
CA ASP A 367 -3.94 24.42 36.33
C ASP A 367 -4.60 23.07 36.69
N MET A 368 -3.90 21.96 36.44
CA MET A 368 -4.34 20.60 36.80
C MET A 368 -3.89 20.17 38.21
N GLY A 369 -3.15 21.02 38.93
CA GLY A 369 -2.64 20.78 40.28
C GLY A 369 -1.34 19.97 40.33
N TRP A 370 -0.58 19.90 39.22
CA TRP A 370 0.73 19.25 39.18
C TRP A 370 1.84 20.24 39.50
N GLU A 371 2.12 20.47 40.77
CA GLU A 371 3.06 21.48 41.22
C GLU A 371 4.52 21.02 41.07
N LEU A 372 5.41 21.91 40.59
CA LEU A 372 6.83 21.62 40.47
C LEU A 372 7.52 21.63 41.83
N HIS A 373 8.08 20.49 42.25
CA HIS A 373 8.79 20.40 43.51
C HIS A 373 10.20 21.02 43.42
N GLU A 374 10.45 22.11 44.15
CA GLU A 374 11.64 22.97 44.07
C GLU A 374 12.99 22.21 44.15
N ARG A 375 13.07 21.17 44.99
CA ARG A 375 14.34 20.44 45.21
C ARG A 375 14.62 19.34 44.20
N THR A 376 13.58 18.76 43.62
CA THR A 376 13.73 17.59 42.72
C THR A 376 13.46 17.95 41.27
N ASN A 377 12.89 19.12 41.00
CA ASN A 377 12.38 19.52 39.70
C ASN A 377 11.40 18.50 39.11
N ILE A 378 10.60 17.84 39.96
CA ILE A 378 9.61 16.84 39.55
C ILE A 378 8.24 17.34 39.96
N ARG A 379 7.28 17.31 39.04
CA ARG A 379 5.90 17.70 39.30
C ARG A 379 5.18 16.67 40.16
N ARG A 380 4.33 17.13 41.08
CA ARG A 380 3.58 16.28 42.00
C ARG A 380 2.15 16.76 42.15
N LYS A 381 1.22 15.82 42.28
CA LYS A 381 -0.17 16.04 42.69
C LYS A 381 -0.47 15.08 43.83
N ASP A 382 -0.95 15.58 44.97
CA ASP A 382 -1.21 14.77 46.16
C ASP A 382 -0.02 13.91 46.61
N ARG A 383 1.20 14.46 46.53
CA ARG A 383 2.50 13.81 46.79
C ARG A 383 2.90 12.70 45.81
N ILE A 384 2.07 12.40 44.80
CA ILE A 384 2.38 11.43 43.75
C ILE A 384 3.20 12.14 42.66
N PRO A 385 4.38 11.62 42.27
CA PRO A 385 5.17 12.20 41.18
C PRO A 385 4.50 11.98 39.83
N LEU A 386 4.60 12.98 38.96
CA LEU A 386 4.18 12.89 37.56
C LEU A 386 5.15 11.98 36.80
N ARG A 387 4.78 10.71 36.71
CA ARG A 387 5.63 9.65 36.15
C ARG A 387 4.82 8.67 35.31
N PHE A 388 5.41 8.20 34.20
CA PHE A 388 4.88 7.09 33.40
C PHE A 388 5.99 6.30 32.70
N ILE A 389 5.65 5.10 32.21
CA ILE A 389 6.54 4.25 31.41
C ILE A 389 6.31 4.48 29.90
N LEU A 390 7.39 4.68 29.15
CA LEU A 390 7.37 4.81 27.69
C LEU A 390 8.06 3.59 27.05
N ILE A 391 7.30 2.80 26.30
CA ILE A 391 7.81 1.56 25.69
C ILE A 391 8.05 1.71 24.18
N THR A 392 9.07 1.03 23.66
CA THR A 392 9.28 0.82 22.21
C THR A 392 10.09 -0.45 21.96
N ASN A 393 10.13 -0.93 20.72
CA ASN A 393 11.01 -2.03 20.33
C ASN A 393 12.46 -1.57 20.14
N LYS A 394 13.42 -2.32 20.68
CA LYS A 394 14.85 -1.98 20.70
C LYS A 394 15.55 -2.17 19.36
N GLU A 395 14.99 -3.00 18.47
CA GLU A 395 15.52 -3.24 17.12
C GLU A 395 15.35 -2.02 16.18
N ASN A 396 14.60 -1.00 16.62
CA ASN A 396 14.45 0.25 15.88
C ASN A 396 15.28 1.37 16.56
N PRO A 397 16.53 1.61 16.14
CA PRO A 397 17.41 2.60 16.79
C PRO A 397 16.86 4.03 16.68
N ILE A 398 16.10 4.35 15.62
CA ILE A 398 15.45 5.66 15.47
C ILE A 398 14.43 5.88 16.58
N ARG A 399 13.58 4.89 16.90
CA ARG A 399 12.61 4.99 18.01
C ARG A 399 13.29 5.11 19.37
N VAL A 400 14.41 4.41 19.58
CA VAL A 400 15.22 4.54 20.81
C VAL A 400 15.76 5.97 20.95
N ALA A 401 16.31 6.55 19.88
CA ALA A 401 16.77 7.94 19.87
C ALA A 401 15.63 8.94 20.16
N ILE A 402 14.45 8.73 19.55
CA ILE A 402 13.24 9.54 19.81
C ILE A 402 12.80 9.42 21.28
N ALA A 403 12.82 8.22 21.87
CA ALA A 403 12.47 8.03 23.28
C ALA A 403 13.37 8.84 24.20
N ASN A 404 14.69 8.80 23.96
CA ASN A 404 15.66 9.58 24.74
C ASN A 404 15.47 11.09 24.57
N PHE A 405 15.13 11.54 23.36
CA PHE A 405 14.76 12.93 23.10
C PHE A 405 13.52 13.35 23.89
N ILE A 406 12.46 12.54 23.87
CA ILE A 406 11.22 12.79 24.63
C ILE A 406 11.49 12.87 26.13
N VAL A 407 12.33 11.97 26.68
CA VAL A 407 12.74 12.02 28.10
C VAL A 407 13.38 13.37 28.42
N SER A 408 14.30 13.85 27.58
CA SER A 408 14.97 15.14 27.76
C SER A 408 13.98 16.31 27.74
N GLU A 409 13.06 16.33 26.77
CA GLU A 409 12.05 17.38 26.62
C GLU A 409 11.09 17.43 27.83
N LEU A 410 10.55 16.29 28.23
CA LEU A 410 9.60 16.19 29.32
C LEU A 410 10.23 16.41 30.70
N THR A 411 11.53 16.12 30.86
CA THR A 411 12.26 16.43 32.09
C THR A 411 12.33 17.95 32.35
N LYS A 412 12.40 18.77 31.30
CA LYS A 412 12.46 20.25 31.43
C LYS A 412 11.23 20.84 32.12
N ILE A 413 10.07 20.20 31.96
CA ILE A 413 8.82 20.59 32.61
C ILE A 413 8.51 19.75 33.86
N GLY A 414 9.47 18.97 34.35
CA GLY A 414 9.38 18.19 35.58
C GLY A 414 8.55 16.90 35.49
N VAL A 415 8.38 16.34 34.29
CA VAL A 415 7.75 15.03 34.07
C VAL A 415 8.83 13.95 34.09
N THR A 416 8.63 12.89 34.87
CA THR A 416 9.56 11.74 34.89
C THR A 416 9.11 10.66 33.91
N VAL A 417 9.90 10.40 32.87
CA VAL A 417 9.62 9.34 31.90
C VAL A 417 10.62 8.21 32.11
N VAL A 418 10.12 6.97 32.29
CA VAL A 418 10.97 5.78 32.37
C VAL A 418 10.83 4.98 31.08
N THR A 419 11.93 4.76 30.38
CA THR A 419 11.93 4.03 29.11
C THR A 419 12.12 2.53 29.32
N GLU A 420 11.39 1.73 28.56
CA GLU A 420 11.62 0.28 28.44
C GLU A 420 11.78 -0.08 26.96
N PHE A 421 12.95 -0.59 26.60
CA PHE A 421 13.26 -1.05 25.25
C PHE A 421 13.11 -2.56 25.18
N LEU A 422 12.03 -3.00 24.55
CA LEU A 422 11.60 -4.40 24.52
C LEU A 422 12.03 -5.06 23.20
N ASP A 423 12.18 -6.38 23.17
CA ASP A 423 12.24 -7.07 21.88
C ASP A 423 10.89 -6.93 21.14
N THR A 424 10.91 -7.00 19.81
CA THR A 424 9.72 -6.75 18.98
C THR A 424 8.53 -7.65 19.33
N GLN A 425 8.74 -8.92 19.70
CA GLN A 425 7.65 -9.83 20.05
C GLN A 425 7.01 -9.42 21.39
N THR A 426 7.82 -9.16 22.42
CA THR A 426 7.34 -8.67 23.71
C THR A 426 6.64 -7.32 23.57
N PHE A 427 7.18 -6.42 22.76
CA PHE A 427 6.57 -5.13 22.47
C PHE A 427 5.17 -5.28 21.86
N ILE A 428 5.01 -6.08 20.80
CA ILE A 428 3.72 -6.35 20.17
C ILE A 428 2.74 -6.97 21.19
N ASN A 429 3.19 -7.93 21.99
CA ASN A 429 2.35 -8.56 23.01
C ASN A 429 1.80 -7.55 24.02
N ARG A 430 2.64 -6.62 24.51
CA ARG A 430 2.19 -5.54 25.42
C ARG A 430 1.24 -4.56 24.76
N LEU A 431 1.45 -4.24 23.48
CA LEU A 431 0.52 -3.39 22.72
C LEU A 431 -0.86 -4.04 22.59
N VAL A 432 -0.90 -5.32 22.20
CA VAL A 432 -2.16 -6.07 22.01
C VAL A 432 -2.89 -6.28 23.33
N SER A 433 -2.17 -6.59 24.41
CA SER A 433 -2.76 -6.73 25.76
C SER A 433 -3.09 -5.38 26.42
N ARG A 434 -2.70 -4.27 25.79
CA ARG A 434 -2.83 -2.89 26.30
C ARG A 434 -2.13 -2.67 27.64
N ASP A 435 -1.11 -3.47 27.94
CA ASP A 435 -0.27 -3.33 29.12
C ASP A 435 0.85 -2.32 28.87
N PHE A 436 0.51 -1.02 28.88
CA PHE A 436 1.46 0.08 28.77
C PHE A 436 0.86 1.37 29.32
N ASP A 437 1.70 2.34 29.67
CA ASP A 437 1.27 3.72 29.93
C ASP A 437 1.30 4.53 28.61
N ALA A 438 2.45 4.54 27.95
CA ALA A 438 2.63 5.14 26.62
C ALA A 438 3.61 4.32 25.76
N PHE A 439 3.53 4.46 24.43
CA PHE A 439 4.44 3.80 23.51
C PHE A 439 4.83 4.68 22.31
N ILE A 440 5.96 4.38 21.66
CA ILE A 440 6.31 4.94 20.35
C ILE A 440 6.08 3.88 19.27
N LEU A 441 5.30 4.22 18.24
CA LEU A 441 5.08 3.34 17.08
C LEU A 441 5.02 4.16 15.80
N GLY A 442 5.21 3.47 14.68
CA GLY A 442 4.93 4.00 13.35
C GLY A 442 3.75 3.25 12.73
N TRP A 443 2.89 3.95 12.01
CA TRP A 443 1.78 3.35 11.28
C TRP A 443 1.84 3.68 9.80
N SER A 444 1.58 2.69 8.95
CA SER A 444 1.60 2.84 7.49
C SER A 444 0.19 3.06 6.96
N ILE A 445 0.00 4.14 6.20
CA ILE A 445 -1.24 4.43 5.49
C ILE A 445 -1.16 3.83 4.08
N LYS A 446 -2.12 2.97 3.79
CA LYS A 446 -2.28 2.35 2.46
C LYS A 446 -3.08 3.29 1.56
N GLU A 447 -2.97 3.10 0.25
CA GLU A 447 -3.79 3.83 -0.75
C GLU A 447 -5.29 3.70 -0.47
N ARG A 448 -5.73 2.45 -0.25
CA ARG A 448 -7.05 2.18 0.30
C ARG A 448 -7.00 2.66 1.74
N PHE A 449 -7.56 3.85 1.96
CA PHE A 449 -7.63 4.43 3.29
C PHE A 449 -8.85 3.87 4.01
N ASP A 450 -8.59 2.97 4.96
CA ASP A 450 -9.61 2.41 5.85
C ASP A 450 -9.10 2.52 7.30
N PRO A 451 -9.51 3.57 8.03
CA PRO A 451 -9.06 3.81 9.41
C PRO A 451 -9.74 2.88 10.44
N THR A 452 -10.68 2.02 10.02
CA THR A 452 -11.51 1.22 10.94
C THR A 452 -10.69 0.45 11.96
N ILE A 453 -9.66 -0.27 11.52
CA ILE A 453 -8.90 -1.16 12.39
C ILE A 453 -8.11 -0.39 13.47
N VAL A 454 -7.80 0.88 13.24
CA VAL A 454 -6.97 1.70 14.13
C VAL A 454 -7.79 2.63 15.00
N TRP A 455 -8.91 3.15 14.48
CA TRP A 455 -9.60 4.28 15.09
C TRP A 455 -11.03 3.98 15.52
N ASN A 456 -11.61 2.84 15.13
CA ASN A 456 -12.96 2.50 15.53
C ASN A 456 -13.03 2.11 17.02
N SER A 457 -14.08 2.56 17.71
CA SER A 457 -14.27 2.33 19.15
C SER A 457 -14.75 0.90 19.49
N ASP A 458 -15.32 0.17 18.53
CA ASP A 458 -15.76 -1.22 18.68
C ASP A 458 -14.53 -2.15 18.67
N PRO A 459 -14.24 -2.91 19.74
CA PRO A 459 -13.06 -3.78 19.82
C PRO A 459 -12.99 -4.85 18.71
N GLU A 460 -14.13 -5.29 18.17
CA GLU A 460 -14.16 -6.29 17.09
C GLU A 460 -13.73 -5.69 15.75
N LYS A 461 -13.98 -4.39 15.56
CA LYS A 461 -13.60 -3.63 14.35
C LYS A 461 -12.22 -2.99 14.52
N GLY A 462 -12.02 -2.24 15.61
CA GLY A 462 -10.83 -1.50 15.97
C GLY A 462 -9.76 -2.33 16.67
N LYS A 463 -9.36 -3.46 16.09
CA LYS A 463 -8.39 -4.40 16.70
C LYS A 463 -7.03 -3.78 17.02
N PHE A 464 -6.65 -2.72 16.30
CA PHE A 464 -5.44 -1.93 16.50
C PHE A 464 -5.73 -0.52 17.02
N ASN A 465 -6.91 -0.28 17.59
CA ASN A 465 -7.14 0.85 18.49
C ASN A 465 -6.45 0.57 19.82
N LEU A 466 -5.11 0.72 19.81
CA LEU A 466 -4.24 0.35 20.92
C LEU A 466 -4.47 1.25 22.14
N VAL A 467 -4.72 2.54 21.90
CA VAL A 467 -4.90 3.56 22.94
C VAL A 467 -6.28 3.58 23.58
N SER A 468 -7.20 2.71 23.14
CA SER A 468 -8.60 2.65 23.61
C SER A 468 -9.35 3.97 23.40
N TYR A 469 -9.09 4.66 22.29
CA TYR A 469 -9.80 5.88 21.94
C TYR A 469 -11.25 5.58 21.57
N ARG A 470 -12.17 6.43 22.05
CA ARG A 470 -13.61 6.27 21.82
C ARG A 470 -14.22 7.59 21.42
N ASN A 471 -14.78 7.65 20.22
CA ASN A 471 -15.53 8.81 19.76
C ASN A 471 -16.57 8.36 18.72
N SER A 472 -17.85 8.48 19.08
CA SER A 472 -18.96 8.02 18.23
C SER A 472 -19.10 8.81 16.91
N GLU A 473 -18.66 10.07 16.89
CA GLU A 473 -18.64 10.87 15.65
C GLU A 473 -17.55 10.36 14.71
N VAL A 474 -16.37 10.03 15.25
CA VAL A 474 -15.31 9.35 14.49
C VAL A 474 -15.82 8.04 13.92
N ASP A 475 -16.46 7.19 14.72
CA ASP A 475 -17.03 5.91 14.25
C ASP A 475 -18.02 6.12 13.09
N ALA A 476 -18.93 7.09 13.21
CA ALA A 476 -19.89 7.44 12.16
C ALA A 476 -19.21 7.97 10.89
N MET A 477 -18.14 8.77 11.02
CA MET A 477 -17.36 9.25 9.89
C MET A 477 -16.64 8.13 9.16
N ILE A 478 -16.09 7.15 9.88
CA ILE A 478 -15.45 5.96 9.29
C ILE A 478 -16.47 5.21 8.42
N GLU A 479 -17.64 4.88 8.97
CA GLU A 479 -18.68 4.15 8.24
C GLU A 479 -19.17 4.95 7.01
N ARG A 480 -19.44 6.25 7.17
CA ARG A 480 -19.90 7.12 6.08
C ARG A 480 -18.85 7.28 4.98
N GLY A 481 -17.59 7.50 5.34
CA GLY A 481 -16.51 7.71 4.38
C GLY A 481 -16.24 6.46 3.54
N LEU A 482 -16.33 5.27 4.14
CA LEU A 482 -16.18 4.00 3.43
C LEU A 482 -17.36 3.68 2.48
N LEU A 483 -18.55 4.21 2.75
CA LEU A 483 -19.74 4.05 1.90
C LEU A 483 -19.85 5.11 0.78
N THR A 484 -19.10 6.21 0.88
CA THR A 484 -19.20 7.34 -0.06
C THR A 484 -18.36 7.06 -1.31
N LEU A 485 -19.02 7.04 -2.47
CA LEU A 485 -18.36 6.77 -3.77
C LEU A 485 -17.61 7.97 -4.34
N ASP A 486 -18.08 9.20 -4.07
CA ASP A 486 -17.42 10.41 -4.57
C ASP A 486 -16.18 10.73 -3.72
N ARG A 487 -15.00 10.53 -4.32
CA ARG A 487 -13.71 10.74 -3.64
C ARG A 487 -13.50 12.15 -3.10
N ARG A 488 -14.17 13.18 -3.66
CA ARG A 488 -14.12 14.56 -3.15
C ARG A 488 -14.95 14.74 -1.89
N GLU A 489 -16.15 14.16 -1.86
CA GLU A 489 -16.99 14.16 -0.66
C GLU A 489 -16.36 13.32 0.45
N THR A 490 -15.81 12.15 0.08
CA THR A 490 -15.05 11.31 1.01
C THR A 490 -13.83 12.05 1.58
N LYS A 491 -13.12 12.86 0.78
CA LYS A 491 -12.00 13.70 1.28
C LYS A 491 -12.46 14.70 2.35
N LYS A 492 -13.64 15.33 2.21
CA LYS A 492 -14.19 16.23 3.23
C LYS A 492 -14.50 15.50 4.54
N ILE A 493 -15.02 14.27 4.45
CA ILE A 493 -15.25 13.41 5.62
C ILE A 493 -13.93 13.12 6.32
N TRP A 494 -12.88 12.80 5.56
CA TRP A 494 -11.55 12.54 6.11
C TRP A 494 -10.84 13.77 6.70
N ALA A 495 -11.10 14.97 6.16
CA ALA A 495 -10.64 16.21 6.79
C ALA A 495 -11.31 16.41 8.16
N ALA A 496 -12.63 16.27 8.25
CA ALA A 496 -13.35 16.37 9.52
C ALA A 496 -12.90 15.30 10.54
N PHE A 497 -12.68 14.06 10.08
CA PHE A 497 -12.13 12.98 10.90
C PHE A 497 -10.75 13.33 11.49
N GLN A 498 -9.84 13.84 10.65
CA GLN A 498 -8.51 14.24 11.10
C GLN A 498 -8.58 15.40 12.10
N LYS A 499 -9.47 16.38 11.86
CA LYS A 499 -9.68 17.51 12.77
C LYS A 499 -10.11 17.05 14.15
N ILE A 500 -11.09 16.14 14.26
CA ILE A 500 -11.52 15.61 15.55
C ILE A 500 -10.38 14.88 16.26
N ILE A 501 -9.61 14.05 15.55
CA ILE A 501 -8.47 13.34 16.15
C ILE A 501 -7.38 14.32 16.61
N ALA A 502 -7.05 15.34 15.80
CA ALA A 502 -6.09 16.36 16.15
C ALA A 502 -6.55 17.19 17.36
N GLU A 503 -7.85 17.45 17.47
CA GLU A 503 -8.42 18.12 18.63
C GLU A 503 -8.44 17.21 19.87
N ASP A 504 -8.80 15.94 19.75
CA ASP A 504 -8.87 15.02 20.90
C ASP A 504 -7.49 14.60 21.40
N ILE A 505 -6.45 14.64 20.55
CA ILE A 505 -5.06 14.28 20.87
C ILE A 505 -4.97 12.89 21.53
N PRO A 506 -5.59 11.82 20.98
CA PRO A 506 -5.40 10.47 21.52
C PRO A 506 -3.94 10.02 21.40
N ASN A 507 -3.23 10.58 20.40
CA ASN A 507 -1.82 10.39 20.14
C ASN A 507 -1.12 11.74 20.02
N THR A 508 0.17 11.79 20.37
CA THR A 508 1.06 12.88 19.94
C THR A 508 1.72 12.46 18.63
N PHE A 509 1.27 13.03 17.51
CA PHE A 509 1.90 12.81 16.20
C PHE A 509 3.24 13.54 16.14
N LEU A 510 4.31 12.81 15.82
CA LEU A 510 5.67 13.32 15.84
C LEU A 510 6.09 13.80 14.45
N PHE A 511 6.15 12.88 13.48
CA PHE A 511 6.63 13.18 12.13
C PHE A 511 6.16 12.16 11.07
N TYR A 512 6.17 12.59 9.82
CA TYR A 512 6.07 11.76 8.61
C TYR A 512 7.49 11.55 8.06
N PRO A 513 8.09 10.35 8.17
CA PRO A 513 9.45 10.13 7.67
C PRO A 513 9.48 10.14 6.13
N GLN A 514 10.60 10.58 5.57
CA GLN A 514 10.92 10.33 4.17
C GLN A 514 11.27 8.84 3.99
N GLU A 515 10.93 8.28 2.82
CA GLU A 515 11.44 7.01 2.33
C GLU A 515 12.74 7.27 1.57
N ILE A 516 13.84 6.69 2.06
CA ILE A 516 15.17 6.95 1.52
C ILE A 516 15.81 5.64 1.11
N SER A 517 16.24 5.59 -0.15
CA SER A 517 17.03 4.50 -0.68
C SER A 517 18.33 5.04 -1.30
N ALA A 518 19.36 4.23 -1.30
CA ALA A 518 20.62 4.50 -1.98
C ALA A 518 20.82 3.48 -3.10
N ALA A 519 21.31 3.94 -4.24
CA ALA A 519 21.70 3.07 -5.35
C ALA A 519 23.06 3.48 -5.90
N ASN A 520 23.93 2.52 -6.17
CA ASN A 520 25.17 2.77 -6.89
C ASN A 520 24.86 3.30 -8.30
N ARG A 521 25.64 4.29 -8.77
CA ARG A 521 25.44 4.93 -10.08
C ARG A 521 25.56 3.98 -11.27
N ARG A 522 26.19 2.81 -11.10
CA ARG A 522 26.23 1.77 -12.14
C ARG A 522 24.88 1.12 -12.42
N VAL A 523 23.93 1.20 -11.48
CA VAL A 523 22.58 0.66 -11.65
C VAL A 523 21.77 1.59 -12.56
N ASN A 524 21.40 1.07 -13.72
CA ASN A 524 20.58 1.76 -14.71
C ASN A 524 19.13 1.25 -14.68
N GLY A 525 18.22 2.01 -15.30
CA GLY A 525 16.79 1.67 -15.34
C GLY A 525 15.96 2.21 -14.16
N ILE A 526 16.59 2.80 -13.15
CA ILE A 526 15.89 3.42 -12.01
C ILE A 526 15.13 4.67 -12.46
N ASN A 527 13.80 4.63 -12.40
CA ASN A 527 12.96 5.80 -12.62
C ASN A 527 12.83 6.61 -11.32
N LYS A 528 13.50 7.77 -11.26
CA LYS A 528 13.46 8.67 -10.08
C LYS A 528 12.08 9.25 -9.81
N ASN A 529 11.21 9.31 -10.83
CA ASN A 529 9.83 9.79 -10.71
C ASN A 529 8.85 8.66 -10.37
N ASP A 530 9.31 7.42 -10.21
CA ASP A 530 8.46 6.34 -9.75
C ASP A 530 8.04 6.62 -8.30
N THR A 531 6.74 6.73 -8.06
CA THR A 531 6.16 6.98 -6.73
C THR A 531 6.14 5.75 -5.85
N ARG A 532 6.41 4.56 -6.41
CA ARG A 532 6.48 3.31 -5.66
C ARG A 532 7.85 3.12 -5.00
N PHE A 533 7.96 2.10 -4.16
CA PHE A 533 9.20 1.66 -3.55
C PHE A 533 10.29 1.36 -4.60
N ILE A 534 11.57 1.57 -4.26
CA ILE A 534 12.70 1.48 -5.22
C ILE A 534 12.76 0.13 -5.95
N LEU A 535 12.31 -0.96 -5.36
CA LEU A 535 12.36 -2.28 -6.03
C LEU A 535 11.15 -2.56 -6.94
N ALA A 536 10.13 -1.69 -6.97
CA ALA A 536 8.90 -1.91 -7.74
C ALA A 536 9.08 -1.83 -9.27
N GLY A 537 10.23 -1.32 -9.74
CA GLY A 537 10.61 -1.31 -11.15
C GLY A 537 11.86 -2.15 -11.44
N LEU A 538 12.25 -3.02 -10.51
CA LEU A 538 13.52 -3.75 -10.58
C LEU A 538 13.63 -4.66 -11.81
N GLU A 539 12.51 -5.10 -12.38
CA GLU A 539 12.50 -5.87 -13.64
C GLU A 539 13.05 -5.07 -14.84
N HIS A 540 13.17 -3.75 -14.72
CA HIS A 540 13.77 -2.87 -15.73
C HIS A 540 15.24 -2.51 -15.44
N TYR A 541 15.80 -2.97 -14.32
CA TYR A 541 17.16 -2.59 -13.92
C TYR A 541 18.20 -3.41 -14.68
N TRP A 542 19.35 -2.78 -14.91
CA TRP A 542 20.48 -3.41 -15.58
C TRP A 542 21.79 -2.72 -15.21
N ILE A 543 22.90 -3.45 -15.34
CA ILE A 543 24.26 -2.94 -15.11
C ILE A 543 25.06 -3.14 -16.41
N PRO A 544 25.69 -2.08 -16.97
CA PRO A 544 26.55 -2.21 -18.15
C PRO A 544 27.64 -3.25 -17.92
N THR A 545 27.94 -4.07 -18.93
CA THR A 545 28.92 -5.17 -18.83
C THR A 545 30.28 -4.67 -18.34
N SER A 546 30.69 -3.47 -18.75
CA SER A 546 31.94 -2.83 -18.33
C SER A 546 32.00 -2.43 -16.85
N LEU A 547 30.85 -2.37 -16.16
CA LEU A 547 30.73 -1.95 -14.75
C LEU A 547 30.29 -3.09 -13.83
N ARG A 548 30.03 -4.29 -14.38
CA ARG A 548 29.69 -5.48 -13.59
C ARG A 548 30.90 -5.89 -12.76
N LYS A 549 30.63 -6.25 -11.50
CA LYS A 549 31.63 -6.90 -10.64
C LYS A 549 31.26 -8.38 -10.53
N THR A 550 32.26 -9.25 -10.50
CA THR A 550 32.08 -10.61 -10.00
C THR A 550 32.05 -10.50 -8.49
N ILE A 551 30.92 -10.81 -7.87
CA ILE A 551 30.79 -10.71 -6.41
C ILE A 551 30.80 -12.13 -5.86
N ASP A 552 31.83 -12.45 -5.09
CA ASP A 552 31.89 -13.70 -4.36
C ASP A 552 31.00 -13.56 -3.11
N LEU A 553 29.85 -14.22 -3.09
CA LEU A 553 28.99 -14.27 -1.91
C LEU A 553 29.70 -14.91 -0.71
N ALA A 554 30.83 -15.60 -0.88
CA ALA A 554 31.66 -16.07 0.23
C ALA A 554 32.44 -14.93 0.91
N PHE A 555 32.70 -13.81 0.24
CA PHE A 555 33.31 -12.63 0.85
C PHE A 555 32.35 -12.00 1.88
N LEU A 556 31.07 -11.83 1.52
CA LEU A 556 30.00 -11.42 2.46
C LEU A 556 29.73 -12.42 3.59
N LYS A 557 30.36 -13.61 3.58
CA LYS A 557 30.25 -14.65 4.62
C LYS A 557 31.38 -14.60 5.66
N ALA A 558 32.49 -13.91 5.39
CA ALA A 558 33.75 -14.13 6.10
C ALA A 558 33.90 -13.42 7.45
N GLU A 559 33.05 -12.46 7.81
CA GLU A 559 33.21 -11.68 9.05
C GLU A 559 32.29 -12.10 10.21
N LEU A 560 31.47 -13.14 10.04
CA LEU A 560 30.59 -13.66 11.11
C LEU A 560 31.19 -14.82 11.91
N GLU A 561 32.38 -15.31 11.56
CA GLU A 561 33.01 -16.48 12.22
C GLU A 561 34.10 -16.12 13.25
N GLU A 562 34.52 -14.86 13.37
CA GLU A 562 35.46 -14.41 14.42
C GLU A 562 34.75 -13.63 15.53
N GLU A 563 34.02 -14.34 16.40
CA GLU A 563 33.93 -14.10 17.86
C GLU A 563 32.73 -14.89 18.40
N ILE A 564 33.01 -15.98 19.13
CA ILE A 564 32.40 -16.44 20.40
C ILE A 564 33.07 -17.79 20.68
N GLU A 565 34.20 -17.76 21.40
CA GLU A 565 34.54 -18.89 22.27
C GLU A 565 33.68 -18.75 23.54
N PRO A 566 32.83 -19.72 23.90
CA PRO A 566 32.04 -19.62 25.11
C PRO A 566 32.90 -20.06 26.31
N GLU A 567 33.43 -19.09 27.05
CA GLU A 567 33.86 -19.35 28.43
C GLU A 567 32.65 -19.30 29.38
N THR A 568 32.44 -20.40 30.12
CA THR A 568 31.67 -20.58 31.38
C THR A 568 30.18 -20.99 31.31
N PRO A 569 29.65 -21.74 32.32
CA PRO A 569 29.11 -23.07 32.08
C PRO A 569 27.58 -23.16 32.14
N VAL A 570 27.07 -24.20 31.51
CA VAL A 570 25.66 -24.61 31.50
C VAL A 570 25.17 -24.88 32.94
N VAL A 571 24.17 -24.12 33.38
CA VAL A 571 23.36 -24.44 34.57
C VAL A 571 22.24 -25.38 34.14
N ASN A 572 22.12 -26.53 34.82
CA ASN A 572 21.15 -27.59 34.55
C ASN A 572 19.73 -27.14 34.94
N PRO A 573 18.70 -27.24 34.06
CA PRO A 573 17.32 -26.82 34.35
C PRO A 573 16.59 -27.59 35.46
N GLU A 574 17.18 -28.65 36.01
CA GLU A 574 16.57 -29.44 37.10
C GLU A 574 16.68 -28.79 38.49
N ASP A 575 17.58 -27.81 38.70
CA ASP A 575 17.77 -27.17 40.01
C ASP A 575 16.75 -26.04 40.33
N LEU A 576 15.83 -25.73 39.42
CA LEU A 576 14.82 -24.67 39.61
C LEU A 576 13.41 -25.18 39.95
N LEU A 577 13.22 -26.49 40.14
CA LEU A 577 11.92 -27.09 40.45
C LEU A 577 11.70 -27.44 41.93
N GLU A 578 12.67 -27.24 42.82
CA GLU A 578 12.51 -27.55 44.27
C GLU A 578 12.14 -26.34 45.17
N LYS A 579 11.78 -25.17 44.62
CA LYS A 579 11.37 -24.01 45.45
C LYS A 579 9.96 -23.45 45.18
N ARG A 580 9.05 -24.27 44.66
CA ARG A 580 7.63 -23.90 44.51
C ARG A 580 6.64 -24.99 44.95
N ALA A 581 7.05 -25.86 45.87
CA ALA A 581 6.21 -26.90 46.43
C ALA A 581 6.20 -26.87 47.97
N THR A 582 6.02 -25.69 48.56
CA THR A 582 5.69 -25.54 49.99
C THR A 582 5.06 -24.17 50.24
N GLU A 583 3.86 -23.91 49.71
CA GLU A 583 2.97 -22.85 50.26
C GLU A 583 1.51 -22.86 49.78
N GLU A 584 0.98 -24.01 49.33
CA GLU A 584 -0.47 -24.18 49.11
C GLU A 584 -0.97 -25.49 49.72
N ALA A 585 -1.10 -25.51 51.04
CA ALA A 585 -1.95 -26.45 51.76
C ALA A 585 -2.19 -25.95 53.20
N ALA A 586 -3.22 -25.14 53.42
CA ALA A 586 -4.05 -25.14 54.63
C ALA A 586 -5.06 -23.99 54.62
N GLY A 587 -6.36 -24.30 54.71
CA GLY A 587 -7.36 -23.33 55.18
C GLY A 587 -8.75 -23.43 54.57
N GLU A 588 -9.44 -24.56 54.75
CA GLU A 588 -10.91 -24.63 54.65
C GLU A 588 -11.57 -23.89 55.84
N GLY A 589 -12.76 -23.31 55.62
CA GLY A 589 -13.65 -22.90 56.70
C GLY A 589 -14.85 -22.04 56.27
N THR A 590 -15.97 -22.69 55.98
CA THR A 590 -17.34 -22.11 56.02
C THR A 590 -17.81 -21.98 57.48
N PRO A 591 -18.75 -21.06 57.85
CA PRO A 591 -20.20 -21.31 57.68
C PRO A 591 -21.16 -20.10 57.54
N GLY A 592 -22.33 -20.34 56.91
CA GLY A 592 -23.65 -20.09 57.52
C GLY A 592 -24.40 -18.74 57.36
N LEU A 593 -25.42 -18.77 56.48
CA LEU A 593 -26.81 -18.27 56.59
C LEU A 593 -27.15 -16.83 57.07
N GLY A 594 -27.93 -16.13 56.24
CA GLY A 594 -28.78 -14.98 56.62
C GLY A 594 -29.71 -14.55 55.47
N GLU A 595 -31.01 -14.65 55.70
CA GLU A 595 -32.16 -14.41 54.80
C GLU A 595 -32.61 -12.93 54.75
N LYS A 596 -33.39 -12.58 53.70
CA LYS A 596 -34.32 -11.42 53.52
C LYS A 596 -33.68 -10.05 53.19
N ASP A 597 -34.23 -9.18 52.34
CA ASP A 597 -35.62 -8.88 51.97
C ASP A 597 -35.77 -8.40 50.51
N GLU A 598 -36.98 -8.58 49.99
CA GLU A 598 -37.51 -8.02 48.74
C GLU A 598 -37.82 -6.52 48.87
N GLY A 599 -37.74 -5.79 47.76
CA GLY A 599 -38.15 -4.39 47.67
C GLY A 599 -38.40 -3.98 46.22
N GLU A 600 -39.60 -4.30 45.72
CA GLU A 600 -40.26 -3.59 44.62
C GLU A 600 -40.34 -2.09 44.94
N LEU A 601 -40.30 -1.23 43.91
CA LEU A 601 -41.19 -0.05 43.78
C LEU A 601 -41.03 0.61 42.40
N THR A 602 -42.08 0.39 41.61
CA THR A 602 -42.85 1.38 40.82
C THR A 602 -42.18 2.18 39.70
N ALA A 603 -42.60 1.84 38.49
CA ALA A 603 -42.66 2.70 37.31
C ALA A 603 -43.87 3.65 37.39
N GLU A 604 -43.71 4.88 36.90
CA GLU A 604 -44.77 5.85 36.60
C GLU A 604 -44.24 6.89 35.57
N PRO A 605 -45.11 7.64 34.85
CA PRO A 605 -45.30 7.43 33.41
C PRO A 605 -44.75 8.54 32.50
N THR A 606 -44.66 8.19 31.21
CA THR A 606 -44.41 9.06 30.05
C THR A 606 -45.48 10.15 29.88
N PRO A 607 -45.11 11.40 29.51
CA PRO A 607 -46.07 12.38 29.02
C PRO A 607 -46.28 12.26 27.50
N GLU A 608 -47.56 12.39 27.15
CA GLU A 608 -48.21 12.41 25.85
C GLU A 608 -47.47 13.15 24.72
N GLU A 609 -47.34 12.46 23.58
CA GLU A 609 -47.07 13.05 22.27
C GLU A 609 -48.28 13.87 21.80
N THR A 610 -48.11 15.19 21.68
CA THR A 610 -48.97 16.02 20.84
C THR A 610 -48.62 15.75 19.38
N THR A 611 -49.54 15.11 18.66
CA THR A 611 -49.47 14.92 17.21
C THR A 611 -49.73 16.25 16.50
N GLU A 612 -48.67 16.94 16.09
CA GLU A 612 -48.77 17.90 14.99
C GLU A 612 -49.02 17.14 13.69
N VAL A 613 -50.12 17.47 13.00
CA VAL A 613 -50.40 16.98 11.65
C VAL A 613 -49.37 17.58 10.69
N VAL A 614 -48.28 16.84 10.45
CA VAL A 614 -47.38 17.08 9.32
C VAL A 614 -48.20 16.83 8.06
N LYS A 615 -48.46 17.88 7.27
CA LYS A 615 -48.94 17.73 5.89
C LYS A 615 -47.95 16.84 5.16
N GLU A 616 -48.40 15.67 4.68
CA GLU A 616 -47.61 14.86 3.76
C GLU A 616 -47.12 15.77 2.61
N PRO A 617 -45.81 15.84 2.34
CA PRO A 617 -45.34 16.53 1.15
C PRO A 617 -45.99 15.85 -0.05
N GLU A 618 -46.54 16.65 -0.97
CA GLU A 618 -47.01 16.15 -2.25
C GLU A 618 -45.91 15.29 -2.88
N PRO A 619 -46.22 14.12 -3.45
CA PRO A 619 -45.21 13.26 -4.05
C PRO A 619 -44.51 14.04 -5.17
N GLU A 620 -43.25 14.40 -4.94
CA GLU A 620 -42.43 15.04 -5.97
C GLU A 620 -42.43 14.12 -7.20
N ILE A 621 -42.85 14.65 -8.34
CA ILE A 621 -42.76 13.93 -9.61
C ILE A 621 -41.26 13.71 -9.87
N PRO A 622 -40.78 12.46 -9.93
CA PRO A 622 -39.38 12.20 -10.17
C PRO A 622 -38.99 12.77 -11.53
N PRO A 623 -37.84 13.46 -11.63
CA PRO A 623 -37.42 14.09 -12.87
C PRO A 623 -37.28 13.03 -13.98
N THR A 624 -37.65 13.40 -15.21
CA THR A 624 -37.48 12.50 -16.34
C THR A 624 -35.99 12.35 -16.67
N LEU A 625 -35.58 11.14 -17.02
CA LEU A 625 -34.20 10.88 -17.41
C LEU A 625 -33.87 11.57 -18.75
N PRO A 626 -32.65 12.11 -18.91
CA PRO A 626 -32.20 12.62 -20.20
C PRO A 626 -32.22 11.53 -21.27
N GLU A 627 -32.68 11.88 -22.47
CA GLU A 627 -32.67 10.96 -23.61
C GLU A 627 -31.50 11.27 -24.54
N LEU A 628 -30.92 10.25 -25.17
CA LEU A 628 -29.77 10.43 -26.04
C LEU A 628 -30.21 11.12 -27.34
N LYS A 629 -29.65 12.31 -27.61
CA LYS A 629 -29.89 13.04 -28.87
C LYS A 629 -28.85 12.67 -29.92
N LYS A 630 -27.58 12.63 -29.53
CA LYS A 630 -26.46 12.30 -30.41
C LYS A 630 -25.35 11.64 -29.60
N PHE A 631 -25.13 10.36 -29.86
CA PHE A 631 -23.97 9.64 -29.33
C PHE A 631 -22.75 9.89 -30.18
N VAL A 632 -21.63 10.27 -29.55
CA VAL A 632 -20.33 10.32 -30.20
C VAL A 632 -19.58 9.05 -29.84
N LEU A 633 -19.27 8.23 -30.86
CA LEU A 633 -18.47 7.04 -30.67
C LEU A 633 -17.05 7.43 -30.22
N PRO A 634 -16.48 6.72 -29.23
CA PRO A 634 -15.09 6.94 -28.86
C PRO A 634 -14.17 6.51 -29.99
N GLU A 635 -13.14 7.31 -30.25
CA GLU A 635 -12.02 6.87 -31.08
C GLU A 635 -11.26 5.78 -30.31
N TYR A 636 -11.17 4.57 -30.87
CA TYR A 636 -10.44 3.47 -30.24
C TYR A 636 -8.93 3.65 -30.48
N PRO A 637 -8.13 3.99 -29.44
CA PRO A 637 -6.73 4.32 -29.65
C PRO A 637 -5.92 3.13 -30.17
N GLU A 638 -5.04 3.35 -31.15
CA GLU A 638 -4.18 2.29 -31.71
C GLU A 638 -3.32 1.60 -30.63
N ALA A 639 -2.82 2.36 -29.65
CA ALA A 639 -2.08 1.81 -28.52
C ALA A 639 -2.89 0.79 -27.70
N ALA A 640 -4.19 1.02 -27.54
CA ALA A 640 -5.09 0.08 -26.87
C ALA A 640 -5.40 -1.14 -27.75
N LYS A 641 -5.57 -0.94 -29.06
CA LYS A 641 -5.76 -2.04 -30.03
C LYS A 641 -4.56 -2.98 -30.14
N LEU A 642 -3.35 -2.52 -29.82
CA LEU A 642 -2.12 -3.33 -29.86
C LEU A 642 -2.03 -4.31 -28.68
N VAL A 643 -2.64 -3.96 -27.54
CA VAL A 643 -2.68 -4.80 -26.34
C VAL A 643 -4.01 -5.52 -26.18
N SER A 644 -4.86 -5.48 -27.20
CA SER A 644 -6.22 -6.04 -27.19
C SER A 644 -7.03 -5.56 -25.97
N ALA A 645 -6.90 -4.28 -25.62
CA ALA A 645 -7.56 -3.68 -24.46
C ALA A 645 -9.07 -3.51 -24.71
N GLU A 646 -9.86 -4.44 -24.18
CA GLU A 646 -11.33 -4.42 -24.24
C GLU A 646 -11.95 -4.08 -22.87
N GLY A 647 -13.09 -3.39 -22.88
CA GLY A 647 -13.81 -3.06 -21.65
C GLY A 647 -14.72 -1.83 -21.77
N SER A 648 -15.31 -1.45 -20.64
CA SER A 648 -16.20 -0.30 -20.54
C SER A 648 -15.60 0.77 -19.63
N VAL A 649 -15.65 2.04 -20.07
CA VAL A 649 -15.39 3.21 -19.22
C VAL A 649 -16.74 3.82 -18.84
N PHE A 650 -17.06 3.84 -17.56
CA PHE A 650 -18.29 4.45 -17.05
C PHE A 650 -18.05 5.92 -16.80
N VAL A 651 -18.73 6.77 -17.58
CA VAL A 651 -18.59 8.22 -17.48
C VAL A 651 -19.86 8.79 -16.88
N GLN A 652 -19.72 9.52 -15.77
CA GLN A 652 -20.77 10.36 -15.22
C GLN A 652 -20.72 11.72 -15.89
N VAL A 653 -21.84 12.14 -16.45
CA VAL A 653 -22.01 13.43 -17.09
C VAL A 653 -23.04 14.27 -16.33
N LEU A 654 -22.75 15.57 -16.20
CA LEU A 654 -23.73 16.60 -15.85
C LEU A 654 -24.26 17.18 -17.16
N ILE A 655 -25.52 16.94 -17.45
CA ILE A 655 -26.21 17.43 -18.64
C ILE A 655 -26.89 18.74 -18.29
N GLY A 656 -26.57 19.78 -19.04
CA GLY A 656 -27.20 21.09 -18.91
C GLY A 656 -28.64 21.10 -19.43
N VAL A 657 -29.37 22.15 -19.06
CA VAL A 657 -30.72 22.43 -19.59
C VAL A 657 -30.77 22.62 -21.11
N ASP A 658 -29.63 22.81 -21.76
CA ASP A 658 -29.44 22.90 -23.21
C ASP A 658 -29.12 21.55 -23.87
N GLY A 659 -29.01 20.48 -23.08
CA GLY A 659 -28.71 19.13 -23.54
C GLY A 659 -27.23 18.87 -23.73
N LYS A 660 -26.36 19.85 -23.47
CA LYS A 660 -24.91 19.70 -23.59
C LYS A 660 -24.32 19.22 -22.28
N VAL A 661 -23.25 18.43 -22.40
CA VAL A 661 -22.49 17.97 -21.23
C VAL A 661 -21.65 19.13 -20.66
N LYS A 662 -22.01 19.60 -19.47
CA LYS A 662 -21.28 20.64 -18.72
C LYS A 662 -20.04 20.09 -18.02
N ARG A 663 -20.11 18.85 -17.55
CA ARG A 663 -19.04 18.16 -16.83
C ARG A 663 -19.08 16.68 -17.17
N ALA A 664 -17.92 16.06 -17.34
CA ALA A 664 -17.78 14.61 -17.50
C ALA A 664 -16.66 14.12 -16.59
N VAL A 665 -16.91 13.03 -15.86
CA VAL A 665 -15.95 12.42 -14.92
C VAL A 665 -16.02 10.90 -15.07
N ILE A 666 -14.88 10.23 -15.10
CA ILE A 666 -14.84 8.77 -15.06
C ILE A 666 -15.17 8.33 -13.65
N VAL A 667 -16.16 7.45 -13.51
CA VAL A 667 -16.54 6.85 -12.22
C VAL A 667 -15.85 5.49 -12.05
N LYS A 668 -15.86 4.67 -13.11
CA LYS A 668 -15.20 3.36 -13.15
C LYS A 668 -14.57 3.16 -14.53
N SER A 669 -13.43 2.47 -14.58
CA SER A 669 -12.69 2.17 -15.80
C SER A 669 -12.13 0.75 -15.74
N PHE A 670 -11.87 0.18 -16.92
CA PHE A 670 -11.13 -1.07 -17.12
C PHE A 670 -9.59 -0.91 -17.08
N GLY A 671 -9.10 0.27 -16.69
CA GLY A 671 -7.68 0.50 -16.39
C GLY A 671 -6.79 0.83 -17.58
N ASN A 672 -7.37 1.33 -18.68
CA ASN A 672 -6.62 1.76 -19.86
C ASN A 672 -6.65 3.29 -20.01
N PRO A 673 -5.56 4.02 -19.68
CA PRO A 673 -5.55 5.48 -19.65
C PRO A 673 -5.85 6.16 -21.00
N VAL A 674 -5.48 5.53 -22.13
CA VAL A 674 -5.78 6.11 -23.45
C VAL A 674 -7.24 5.93 -23.82
N CYS A 675 -7.86 4.81 -23.42
CA CYS A 675 -9.30 4.61 -23.57
C CYS A 675 -10.10 5.51 -22.61
N ASP A 676 -9.60 5.76 -21.41
CA ASP A 676 -10.18 6.72 -20.46
C ASP A 676 -10.26 8.13 -21.07
N ALA A 677 -9.15 8.60 -21.66
CA ALA A 677 -9.11 9.89 -22.34
C ALA A 677 -10.06 9.94 -23.55
N ALA A 678 -10.10 8.87 -24.35
CA ALA A 678 -11.02 8.77 -25.48
C ALA A 678 -12.50 8.77 -25.04
N ALA A 679 -12.82 8.06 -23.96
CA ALA A 679 -14.16 8.02 -23.39
C ALA A 679 -14.61 9.39 -22.86
N LEU A 680 -13.74 10.11 -22.12
CA LEU A 680 -14.05 11.47 -21.68
C LEU A 680 -14.28 12.43 -22.84
N THR A 681 -13.47 12.31 -23.90
CA THR A 681 -13.61 13.14 -25.10
C THR A 681 -14.95 12.87 -25.80
N ALA A 682 -15.30 11.60 -25.99
CA ALA A 682 -16.57 11.19 -26.56
C ALA A 682 -17.78 11.61 -25.71
N ALA A 683 -17.68 11.45 -24.39
CA ALA A 683 -18.75 11.84 -23.47
C ALA A 683 -19.02 13.34 -23.51
N LYS A 684 -17.98 14.19 -23.52
CA LYS A 684 -18.12 15.65 -23.63
C LYS A 684 -18.74 16.09 -24.95
N ALA A 685 -18.54 15.33 -26.03
CA ALA A 685 -19.07 15.62 -27.36
C ALA A 685 -20.48 15.05 -27.60
N THR A 686 -20.96 14.18 -26.70
CA THR A 686 -22.31 13.58 -26.77
C THR A 686 -23.36 14.62 -26.38
N GLU A 687 -24.43 14.71 -27.15
CA GLU A 687 -25.57 15.59 -26.88
C GLU A 687 -26.78 14.79 -26.40
N TRP A 688 -27.56 15.40 -25.52
CA TRP A 688 -28.74 14.82 -24.89
C TRP A 688 -29.96 15.71 -25.14
N ILE A 689 -31.14 15.11 -25.08
CA ILE A 689 -32.38 15.82 -24.77
C ILE A 689 -32.38 15.97 -23.25
N PRO A 690 -32.43 17.21 -22.71
CA PRO A 690 -32.43 17.41 -21.26
C PRO A 690 -33.60 16.67 -20.60
N GLY A 691 -33.34 16.09 -19.44
CA GLY A 691 -34.41 15.65 -18.56
C GLY A 691 -35.24 16.84 -18.09
N THR A 692 -36.45 16.58 -17.61
CA THR A 692 -37.34 17.62 -17.08
C THR A 692 -37.67 17.39 -15.62
N LYS A 693 -37.70 18.48 -14.83
CA LYS A 693 -38.30 18.54 -13.50
C LYS A 693 -39.49 19.51 -13.60
N ASP A 694 -40.67 19.07 -13.18
CA ASP A 694 -41.92 19.84 -13.28
C ASP A 694 -42.22 20.36 -14.70
N GLY A 695 -41.91 19.54 -15.71
CA GLY A 695 -42.11 19.86 -17.12
C GLY A 695 -41.14 20.88 -17.71
N LYS A 696 -40.12 21.33 -16.97
CA LYS A 696 -39.07 22.24 -17.43
C LYS A 696 -37.73 21.53 -17.55
N PRO A 697 -36.91 21.83 -18.59
CA PRO A 697 -35.55 21.30 -18.69
C PRO A 697 -34.77 21.56 -17.40
N ALA A 698 -34.19 20.50 -16.84
CA ALA A 698 -33.42 20.53 -15.61
C ALA A 698 -32.03 19.95 -15.84
N GLU A 699 -31.07 20.39 -15.04
CA GLU A 699 -29.77 19.75 -15.03
C GLU A 699 -29.89 18.36 -14.41
N MET A 700 -29.28 17.38 -15.06
CA MET A 700 -29.36 15.99 -14.65
C MET A 700 -27.99 15.35 -14.67
N ILE A 701 -27.72 14.52 -13.67
CA ILE A 701 -26.54 13.68 -13.63
C ILE A 701 -26.93 12.29 -14.11
N MET A 702 -26.15 11.73 -15.02
CA MET A 702 -26.29 10.35 -15.42
C MET A 702 -24.94 9.69 -15.64
N THR A 703 -24.89 8.38 -15.43
CA THR A 703 -23.71 7.55 -15.68
C THR A 703 -24.06 6.54 -16.76
N TYR A 704 -23.22 6.41 -17.78
CA TYR A 704 -23.40 5.39 -18.81
C TYR A 704 -22.05 4.80 -19.26
N PRO A 705 -22.04 3.55 -19.75
CA PRO A 705 -20.83 2.91 -20.22
C PRO A 705 -20.46 3.38 -21.64
N ILE A 706 -19.18 3.64 -21.87
CA ILE A 706 -18.57 3.76 -23.20
C ILE A 706 -17.75 2.50 -23.44
N ARG A 707 -18.19 1.70 -24.43
CA ARG A 707 -17.63 0.37 -24.70
C ARG A 707 -16.49 0.42 -25.73
N PHE A 708 -15.38 -0.24 -25.43
CA PHE A 708 -14.28 -0.52 -26.35
C PHE A 708 -14.34 -2.02 -26.73
N PRO A 709 -14.74 -2.35 -27.97
CA PRO A 709 -15.01 -3.72 -28.35
C PRO A 709 -13.75 -4.60 -28.47
N PRO A 710 -13.89 -5.93 -28.38
CA PRO A 710 -12.85 -6.86 -28.81
C PRO A 710 -12.51 -6.65 -30.28
N LYS A 711 -11.26 -6.96 -30.66
CA LYS A 711 -10.85 -7.02 -32.07
C LYS A 711 -11.41 -8.24 -32.76
#